data_AF-A0ABC8J1M1-F1
#
_entry.id   AF-A0ABC8J1M1-F1
#
_cell.length_a   1.000
_cell.length_b   1.000
_cell.length_c   1.000
_cell.angle_alpha   90.00
_cell.angle_beta   90.00
_cell.angle_gamma   90.00
#
_symmetry.space_group_name_H-M   'P 1'
#
loop_
_entity.id
_entity.type
_entity.pdbx_description
1 polymer ?
#
loop_
_entity_poly.entity_id
_entity_poly.type
_entity_poly.pdbx_seq_one_letter_code
_entity_poly.pdbx_strand_id
1 'polypeptide(L)'
;MERPKLKDELKLCDVKRVNLGKAFEKLHSQASELLVFTHQWRDLEDYLKSVQGQVEKRFMELESREVDLQNRSFGVDTIGELEVKADGLRREIEGKEEVLKMLVEECNLKERSKASQLDEMMESLRKTQSLRRELDEENERKTRDLTLVQNKAVECGKHLETRSLELTKTQGELDMKVEELRHVKVELTTEMEHLERIQTLNRELEEDIKRKKKDLERLDSQQKQLEVVEEQLESQKKLLETWSLELVSKEREFQEKAKSLNNEMDETCQKMKSKAKELEDIERMIHQQSKHYESTKLLVEELTEELASKEKRHNDITEAIHKLSCKQLSKEERYNAENESAKKELKSLKAILNERDKQVEEAEKQIHNLTNSSKELSRQIRVRQEQFSSRQESRDKVKISINDLNAQQDSSRKKLRSVQDVFTQCCQNLCIKEKELKSLESILTEKNKQVEEGEKKLQDLSNSNEELIRQVKLRQEQVCSIEKAIRECTDELEAMRRHQSSITDLTVEMNSKECHLSVVKKKLQESMEELQSLEEQKVKLQASLIEHELRAKELDEKDQKLKTTEHELAKWVKDYEVKAKQLSRFCQERNIDQHAALTPTLNSRKRGRHDEESLSQSLDIEKENTYDFENQRSPDKFKIDQIWAIYSDNDKRMPRKYAQIKRIDTSPELKLHVAPLVLYPPPINLMTHPVSCGRFKLKIGKAEVLTPSSFSHEVKAMKTSVNRFEVYPRKGEIWAMYKNWNITLDGSEEEDLEIVEVVETKEESIQAMLLTAKVFNNLLYGRCLESKAGFVDIPKKEVNRFSHQIPAVRHERGEWWEVDSKALLLDLNPKKYKSISKGKSLPQVSQAFI
;
A
#
# COMPACT_ATOMS: atom_id res chain seq x y z
N MET A 1 72.13 -132.42 122.20
CA MET A 1 71.75 -133.76 122.72
C MET A 1 70.63 -133.54 123.74
N GLU A 2 69.56 -134.32 123.81
CA GLU A 2 69.26 -135.55 123.06
C GLU A 2 67.74 -135.79 122.93
N ARG A 3 67.36 -136.72 122.04
CA ARG A 3 66.10 -137.51 122.05
C ARG A 3 64.80 -136.72 122.30
N PRO A 4 64.28 -136.04 121.24
CA PRO A 4 63.37 -134.90 121.38
C PRO A 4 61.96 -135.16 120.78
N LYS A 5 61.22 -134.07 120.53
CA LYS A 5 60.28 -133.92 119.40
C LYS A 5 58.84 -134.49 119.47
N LEU A 6 58.30 -134.93 120.62
CA LEU A 6 56.95 -135.55 120.59
C LEU A 6 56.04 -135.51 121.84
N LYS A 7 56.28 -134.67 122.87
CA LYS A 7 55.41 -134.66 124.08
C LYS A 7 54.81 -133.32 124.52
N ASP A 8 55.59 -132.24 124.61
CA ASP A 8 55.05 -130.96 125.13
C ASP A 8 54.38 -130.08 124.05
N GLU A 9 54.52 -130.43 122.77
CA GLU A 9 53.65 -129.95 121.69
C GLU A 9 52.15 -130.24 121.96
N LEU A 10 51.84 -131.24 122.80
CA LEU A 10 50.47 -131.61 123.14
C LEU A 10 49.81 -130.68 124.17
N LYS A 11 50.54 -130.22 125.20
CA LYS A 11 49.97 -129.35 126.25
C LYS A 11 49.88 -127.87 125.85
N LEU A 12 50.75 -127.42 124.95
CA LEU A 12 50.64 -126.09 124.35
C LEU A 12 49.43 -125.98 123.40
N CYS A 13 48.96 -127.09 122.85
CA CYS A 13 47.72 -127.16 122.06
C CYS A 13 46.46 -126.92 122.90
N ASP A 14 46.38 -127.46 124.12
CA ASP A 14 45.16 -127.35 124.95
C ASP A 14 44.87 -125.92 125.43
N VAL A 15 45.89 -125.15 125.83
CA VAL A 15 45.69 -123.76 126.26
C VAL A 15 45.38 -122.84 125.07
N LYS A 16 45.99 -123.10 123.90
CA LYS A 16 45.65 -122.39 122.66
C LYS A 16 44.20 -122.63 122.23
N ARG A 17 43.67 -123.84 122.43
CA ARG A 17 42.25 -124.19 122.16
C ARG A 17 41.26 -123.36 122.99
N VAL A 18 41.53 -123.15 124.28
CA VAL A 18 40.65 -122.34 125.16
C VAL A 18 40.66 -120.85 124.79
N ASN A 19 41.82 -120.30 124.45
CA ASN A 19 41.92 -118.90 124.01
C ASN A 19 41.28 -118.66 122.63
N LEU A 20 41.29 -119.67 121.74
CA LEU A 20 40.60 -119.59 120.45
C LEU A 20 39.07 -119.54 120.62
N GLY A 21 38.52 -120.28 121.59
CA GLY A 21 37.08 -120.23 121.92
C GLY A 21 36.60 -118.83 122.34
N LYS A 22 37.37 -118.14 123.18
CA LYS A 22 37.08 -116.75 123.60
C LYS A 22 37.23 -115.72 122.47
N ALA A 23 38.08 -115.99 121.47
CA ALA A 23 38.16 -115.19 120.27
C ALA A 23 36.95 -115.44 119.33
N PHE A 24 36.43 -116.68 119.29
CA PHE A 24 35.31 -117.06 118.44
C PHE A 24 33.98 -116.43 118.90
N GLU A 25 33.69 -116.38 120.20
CA GLU A 25 32.52 -115.64 120.72
C GLU A 25 32.57 -114.14 120.39
N LYS A 26 33.77 -113.54 120.41
CA LYS A 26 33.97 -112.13 120.06
C LYS A 26 33.82 -111.85 118.56
N LEU A 27 34.04 -112.85 117.71
CA LEU A 27 33.78 -112.78 116.26
C LEU A 27 32.30 -113.02 115.92
N HIS A 28 31.60 -113.83 116.72
CA HIS A 28 30.18 -114.10 116.49
C HIS A 28 29.28 -112.87 116.74
N SER A 29 29.68 -111.96 117.62
CA SER A 29 28.90 -110.72 117.91
C SER A 29 29.02 -109.61 116.86
N GLN A 30 29.73 -109.82 115.74
CA GLN A 30 29.85 -108.83 114.63
C GLN A 30 29.21 -109.31 113.32
N ALA A 31 28.50 -110.44 113.31
CA ALA A 31 27.88 -111.01 112.10
C ALA A 31 26.74 -110.16 111.52
N SER A 32 26.16 -109.22 112.29
CA SER A 32 25.03 -108.39 111.86
C SER A 32 25.40 -107.30 110.85
N GLU A 33 26.59 -106.72 110.94
CA GLU A 33 27.02 -105.61 110.05
C GLU A 33 27.27 -106.09 108.60
N LEU A 34 27.76 -107.32 108.43
CA LEU A 34 28.00 -107.92 107.12
C LEU A 34 26.71 -108.24 106.34
N LEU A 35 25.61 -108.54 107.04
CA LEU A 35 24.29 -108.74 106.43
C LEU A 35 23.67 -107.41 105.96
N VAL A 36 23.84 -106.34 106.73
CA VAL A 36 23.39 -104.99 106.31
C VAL A 36 24.17 -104.54 105.07
N PHE A 37 25.50 -104.73 105.04
CA PHE A 37 26.32 -104.41 103.88
C PHE A 37 25.92 -105.19 102.61
N THR A 38 25.62 -106.50 102.73
CA THR A 38 25.18 -107.29 101.56
C THR A 38 23.78 -106.93 101.07
N HIS A 39 22.90 -106.42 101.94
CA HIS A 39 21.60 -105.89 101.52
C HIS A 39 21.74 -104.54 100.80
N GLN A 40 22.53 -103.60 101.38
CA GLN A 40 22.80 -102.29 100.77
C GLN A 40 23.55 -102.40 99.43
N TRP A 41 24.46 -103.37 99.29
CA TRP A 41 25.14 -103.62 98.02
C TRP A 41 24.16 -104.08 96.93
N ARG A 42 23.16 -104.89 97.28
CA ARG A 42 22.11 -105.34 96.35
C ARG A 42 21.20 -104.19 95.92
N ASP A 43 20.75 -103.36 96.85
CA ASP A 43 19.95 -102.17 96.55
C ASP A 43 20.72 -101.19 95.63
N LEU A 44 22.04 -101.04 95.83
CA LEU A 44 22.90 -100.24 94.96
C LEU A 44 23.05 -100.87 93.56
N GLU A 45 23.20 -102.19 93.48
CA GLU A 45 23.31 -102.91 92.21
C GLU A 45 22.01 -102.84 91.38
N ASP A 46 20.86 -102.94 92.04
CA ASP A 46 19.54 -102.82 91.39
C ASP A 46 19.23 -101.36 91.02
N TYR A 47 19.68 -100.37 91.81
CA TYR A 47 19.64 -98.95 91.43
C TYR A 47 20.50 -98.69 90.18
N LEU A 48 21.72 -99.22 90.12
CA LEU A 48 22.61 -99.08 88.96
C LEU A 48 22.03 -99.72 87.69
N LYS A 49 21.39 -100.91 87.81
CA LYS A 49 20.63 -101.52 86.69
C LYS A 49 19.45 -100.66 86.25
N SER A 50 18.74 -100.02 87.19
CA SER A 50 17.64 -99.10 86.88
C SER A 50 18.12 -97.87 86.10
N VAL A 51 19.23 -97.26 86.54
CA VAL A 51 19.85 -96.11 85.86
C VAL A 51 20.37 -96.51 84.47
N GLN A 52 21.02 -97.67 84.33
CA GLN A 52 21.44 -98.21 83.04
C GLN A 52 20.25 -98.34 82.08
N GLY A 53 19.15 -98.97 82.51
CA GLY A 53 17.94 -99.12 81.67
C GLY A 53 17.28 -97.77 81.29
N GLN A 54 17.36 -96.75 82.15
CA GLN A 54 16.89 -95.40 81.81
C GLN A 54 17.80 -94.71 80.75
N VAL A 55 19.12 -94.90 80.84
CA VAL A 55 20.07 -94.37 79.85
C VAL A 55 19.92 -95.07 78.51
N GLU A 56 19.81 -96.40 78.49
CA GLU A 56 19.55 -97.19 77.27
C GLU A 56 18.23 -96.76 76.61
N LYS A 57 17.16 -96.56 77.39
CA LYS A 57 15.88 -96.03 76.87
C LYS A 57 16.04 -94.63 76.26
N ARG A 58 16.75 -93.72 76.95
CA ARG A 58 17.04 -92.37 76.43
C ARG A 58 17.88 -92.39 75.15
N PHE A 59 18.79 -93.35 75.01
CA PHE A 59 19.59 -93.53 73.80
C PHE A 59 18.69 -93.93 72.61
N MET A 60 17.83 -94.94 72.79
CA MET A 60 16.88 -95.38 71.75
C MET A 60 15.86 -94.28 71.37
N GLU A 61 15.41 -93.46 72.34
CA GLU A 61 14.56 -92.28 72.07
C GLU A 61 15.27 -91.21 71.22
N LEU A 62 16.59 -91.02 71.40
CA LEU A 62 17.38 -90.09 70.61
C LEU A 62 17.67 -90.63 69.20
N GLU A 63 17.98 -91.93 69.08
CA GLU A 63 18.26 -92.59 67.80
C GLU A 63 17.02 -92.59 66.88
N SER A 64 15.82 -92.82 67.45
CA SER A 64 14.54 -92.65 66.75
C SER A 64 14.32 -91.21 66.25
N ARG A 65 14.74 -90.21 67.05
CA ARG A 65 14.57 -88.79 66.75
C ARG A 65 15.58 -88.27 65.71
N GLU A 66 16.76 -88.85 65.65
CA GLU A 66 17.76 -88.67 64.58
C GLU A 66 17.18 -89.13 63.23
N VAL A 67 16.56 -90.31 63.19
CA VAL A 67 15.91 -90.86 61.99
C VAL A 67 14.73 -90.00 61.53
N ASP A 68 13.90 -89.49 62.44
CA ASP A 68 12.82 -88.55 62.11
C ASP A 68 13.34 -87.22 61.52
N LEU A 69 14.51 -86.74 61.99
CA LEU A 69 15.15 -85.54 61.44
C LEU A 69 15.78 -85.80 60.07
N GLN A 70 16.40 -86.96 59.85
CA GLN A 70 16.88 -87.38 58.53
C GLN A 70 15.73 -87.52 57.53
N ASN A 71 14.61 -88.13 57.93
CA ASN A 71 13.42 -88.23 57.09
C ASN A 71 12.82 -86.85 56.74
N ARG A 72 12.88 -85.86 57.66
CA ARG A 72 12.52 -84.46 57.35
C ARG A 72 13.52 -83.76 56.44
N SER A 73 14.80 -84.14 56.45
CA SER A 73 15.80 -83.60 55.53
C SER A 73 15.58 -84.02 54.06
N PHE A 74 14.78 -85.06 53.82
CA PHE A 74 14.33 -85.45 52.48
C PHE A 74 13.30 -84.49 51.87
N GLY A 75 12.79 -83.50 52.63
CA GLY A 75 11.86 -82.47 52.15
C GLY A 75 12.47 -81.38 51.26
N VAL A 76 13.73 -81.51 50.85
CA VAL A 76 14.49 -80.50 50.07
C VAL A 76 14.17 -80.51 48.57
N ASP A 77 13.55 -81.59 48.04
CA ASP A 77 13.18 -81.72 46.63
C ASP A 77 12.19 -80.63 46.13
N THR A 78 11.47 -79.97 47.04
CA THR A 78 10.58 -78.85 46.69
C THR A 78 11.29 -77.58 46.21
N ILE A 79 12.59 -77.42 46.51
CA ILE A 79 13.40 -76.31 46.00
C ILE A 79 13.70 -76.54 44.51
N GLY A 80 14.04 -77.77 44.11
CA GLY A 80 14.33 -78.12 42.73
C GLY A 80 13.14 -77.91 41.78
N GLU A 81 11.92 -78.24 42.21
CA GLU A 81 10.72 -77.95 41.40
C GLU A 81 10.48 -76.44 41.20
N LEU A 82 10.80 -75.62 42.20
CA LEU A 82 10.67 -74.16 42.12
C LEU A 82 11.77 -73.54 41.27
N GLU A 83 13.00 -74.06 41.32
CA GLU A 83 14.10 -73.64 40.43
C GLU A 83 13.81 -74.02 38.97
N VAL A 84 13.34 -75.23 38.70
CA VAL A 84 12.94 -75.65 37.34
C VAL A 84 11.78 -74.80 36.80
N LYS A 85 10.82 -74.41 37.63
CA LYS A 85 9.76 -73.45 37.25
C LYS A 85 10.32 -72.04 37.04
N ALA A 86 11.23 -71.57 37.87
CA ALA A 86 11.88 -70.26 37.71
C ALA A 86 12.73 -70.19 36.44
N ASP A 87 13.42 -71.28 36.07
CA ASP A 87 14.17 -71.39 34.81
C ASP A 87 13.28 -71.61 33.58
N GLY A 88 12.10 -72.20 33.76
CA GLY A 88 11.05 -72.19 32.74
C GLY A 88 10.56 -70.76 32.47
N LEU A 89 10.21 -70.02 33.52
CA LEU A 89 9.77 -68.62 33.42
C LEU A 89 10.89 -67.69 32.91
N ARG A 90 12.15 -67.88 33.32
CA ARG A 90 13.29 -67.13 32.77
C ARG A 90 13.43 -67.34 31.26
N ARG A 91 13.43 -68.59 30.78
CA ARG A 91 13.49 -68.87 29.33
C ARG A 91 12.28 -68.35 28.57
N GLU A 92 11.09 -68.33 29.19
CA GLU A 92 9.90 -67.73 28.58
C GLU A 92 10.00 -66.18 28.52
N ILE A 93 10.58 -65.56 29.55
CA ILE A 93 10.88 -64.12 29.58
C ILE A 93 11.94 -63.77 28.54
N GLU A 94 13.07 -64.48 28.49
CA GLU A 94 14.12 -64.32 27.48
C GLU A 94 13.58 -64.47 26.05
N GLY A 95 12.75 -65.50 25.82
CA GLY A 95 12.06 -65.69 24.53
C GLY A 95 11.13 -64.54 24.17
N LYS A 96 10.38 -64.00 25.15
CA LYS A 96 9.51 -62.82 24.96
C LYS A 96 10.30 -61.53 24.78
N GLU A 97 11.43 -61.36 25.47
CA GLU A 97 12.35 -60.23 25.29
C GLU A 97 12.97 -60.23 23.90
N GLU A 98 13.38 -61.39 23.38
CA GLU A 98 13.94 -61.48 22.02
C GLU A 98 12.88 -61.22 20.94
N VAL A 99 11.64 -61.71 21.14
CA VAL A 99 10.50 -61.34 20.28
C VAL A 99 10.19 -59.83 20.38
N LEU A 100 10.27 -59.23 21.56
CA LEU A 100 10.10 -57.78 21.73
C LEU A 100 11.23 -57.00 21.05
N LYS A 101 12.49 -57.43 21.12
CA LYS A 101 13.60 -56.81 20.37
C LYS A 101 13.35 -56.88 18.86
N MET A 102 12.94 -58.04 18.33
CA MET A 102 12.61 -58.18 16.91
C MET A 102 11.46 -57.25 16.49
N LEU A 103 10.40 -57.14 17.30
CA LEU A 103 9.26 -56.25 17.03
C LEU A 103 9.64 -54.77 17.15
N VAL A 104 10.52 -54.41 18.09
CA VAL A 104 11.09 -53.05 18.22
C VAL A 104 11.94 -52.72 17.00
N GLU A 105 12.79 -53.64 16.54
CA GLU A 105 13.61 -53.41 15.35
C GLU A 105 12.77 -53.36 14.06
N GLU A 106 11.72 -54.17 13.95
CA GLU A 106 10.74 -54.08 12.85
C GLU A 106 9.98 -52.74 12.88
N CYS A 107 9.59 -52.26 14.07
CA CYS A 107 9.01 -50.92 14.24
C CYS A 107 10.00 -49.81 13.86
N ASN A 108 11.26 -49.89 14.32
CA ASN A 108 12.33 -48.94 13.98
C ASN A 108 12.59 -48.91 12.46
N LEU A 109 12.60 -50.06 11.79
CA LEU A 109 12.76 -50.17 10.34
C LEU A 109 11.56 -49.58 9.59
N LYS A 110 10.32 -49.84 10.06
CA LYS A 110 9.11 -49.22 9.51
C LYS A 110 9.08 -47.70 9.74
N GLU A 111 9.56 -47.22 10.88
CA GLU A 111 9.68 -45.80 11.19
C GLU A 111 10.71 -45.12 10.28
N ARG A 112 11.93 -45.68 10.17
CA ARG A 112 12.96 -45.19 9.23
C ARG A 112 12.47 -45.22 7.78
N SER A 113 11.77 -46.26 7.35
CA SER A 113 11.19 -46.35 6.01
C SER A 113 10.13 -45.26 5.78
N LYS A 114 9.25 -45.00 6.75
CA LYS A 114 8.24 -43.93 6.67
C LYS A 114 8.86 -42.54 6.72
N ALA A 115 9.92 -42.34 7.51
CA ALA A 115 10.69 -41.09 7.55
C ALA A 115 11.34 -40.82 6.20
N SER A 116 11.99 -41.83 5.59
CA SER A 116 12.58 -41.71 4.24
C SER A 116 11.53 -41.39 3.17
N GLN A 117 10.34 -42.01 3.23
CA GLN A 117 9.23 -41.69 2.33
C GLN A 117 8.70 -40.26 2.55
N LEU A 118 8.64 -39.80 3.80
CA LEU A 118 8.24 -38.44 4.14
C LEU A 118 9.27 -37.41 3.65
N ASP A 119 10.56 -37.70 3.74
CA ASP A 119 11.63 -36.85 3.20
C ASP A 119 11.59 -36.78 1.66
N GLU A 120 11.36 -37.91 0.96
CA GLU A 120 11.12 -37.90 -0.49
C GLU A 120 9.87 -37.08 -0.87
N MET A 121 8.77 -37.22 -0.13
CA MET A 121 7.56 -36.41 -0.32
C MET A 121 7.81 -34.93 -0.06
N MET A 122 8.55 -34.58 0.99
CA MET A 122 8.93 -33.21 1.34
C MET A 122 9.82 -32.60 0.27
N GLU A 123 10.77 -33.36 -0.29
CA GLU A 123 11.65 -32.89 -1.34
C GLU A 123 10.93 -32.75 -2.70
N SER A 124 10.03 -33.67 -3.01
CA SER A 124 9.09 -33.54 -4.14
C SER A 124 8.19 -32.30 -4.00
N LEU A 125 7.67 -32.04 -2.78
CA LEU A 125 6.88 -30.86 -2.46
C LEU A 125 7.70 -29.56 -2.60
N ARG A 126 8.96 -29.53 -2.14
CA ARG A 126 9.88 -28.38 -2.33
C ARG A 126 10.11 -28.10 -3.82
N LYS A 127 10.39 -29.12 -4.62
CA LYS A 127 10.54 -28.99 -6.08
C LYS A 127 9.27 -28.47 -6.74
N THR A 128 8.10 -28.99 -6.34
CA THR A 128 6.79 -28.51 -6.80
C THR A 128 6.51 -27.06 -6.39
N GLN A 129 6.96 -26.64 -5.20
CA GLN A 129 6.88 -25.24 -4.76
C GLN A 129 7.85 -24.32 -5.51
N SER A 130 9.04 -24.78 -5.90
CA SER A 130 9.97 -24.00 -6.75
C SER A 130 9.37 -23.75 -8.13
N LEU A 131 8.93 -24.82 -8.80
CA LEU A 131 8.30 -24.75 -10.12
C LEU A 131 7.03 -23.87 -10.11
N ARG A 132 6.28 -23.85 -9.00
CA ARG A 132 5.16 -22.94 -8.82
C ARG A 132 5.61 -21.48 -8.78
N ARG A 133 6.65 -21.13 -8.01
CA ARG A 133 7.19 -19.77 -7.97
C ARG A 133 7.73 -19.33 -9.33
N GLU A 134 8.47 -20.19 -10.01
CA GLU A 134 8.99 -19.92 -11.36
C GLU A 134 7.86 -19.67 -12.37
N LEU A 135 6.75 -20.41 -12.27
CA LEU A 135 5.56 -20.20 -13.08
C LEU A 135 4.80 -18.92 -12.70
N ASP A 136 4.73 -18.57 -11.41
CA ASP A 136 4.11 -17.33 -10.94
C ASP A 136 4.93 -16.11 -11.41
N GLU A 137 6.26 -16.15 -11.34
CA GLU A 137 7.17 -15.13 -11.89
C GLU A 137 7.08 -15.00 -13.42
N GLU A 138 6.90 -16.12 -14.14
CA GLU A 138 6.64 -16.17 -15.58
C GLU A 138 5.28 -15.54 -15.92
N ASN A 139 4.24 -15.80 -15.13
CA ASN A 139 2.91 -15.20 -15.28
C ASN A 139 2.94 -13.70 -14.99
N GLU A 140 3.67 -13.24 -13.99
CA GLU A 140 3.88 -11.81 -13.75
C GLU A 140 4.65 -11.13 -14.90
N ARG A 141 5.69 -11.77 -15.44
CA ARG A 141 6.41 -11.28 -16.63
C ARG A 141 5.47 -11.14 -17.82
N LYS A 142 4.74 -12.21 -18.17
CA LYS A 142 3.74 -12.20 -19.25
C LYS A 142 2.62 -11.18 -19.04
N THR A 143 2.18 -10.96 -17.80
CA THR A 143 1.16 -9.95 -17.47
C THR A 143 1.68 -8.53 -17.70
N ARG A 144 2.95 -8.26 -17.35
CA ARG A 144 3.62 -6.98 -17.64
C ARG A 144 3.80 -6.77 -19.14
N ASP A 145 4.21 -7.80 -19.88
CA ASP A 145 4.39 -7.74 -21.33
C ASP A 145 3.05 -7.54 -22.05
N LEU A 146 1.99 -8.26 -21.64
CA LEU A 146 0.63 -8.05 -22.15
C LEU A 146 0.14 -6.62 -21.90
N THR A 147 0.36 -6.08 -20.70
CA THR A 147 0.02 -4.69 -20.36
C THR A 147 0.77 -3.69 -21.25
N LEU A 148 2.06 -3.94 -21.52
CA LEU A 148 2.85 -3.11 -22.43
C LEU A 148 2.32 -3.18 -23.88
N VAL A 149 1.97 -4.36 -24.37
CA VAL A 149 1.36 -4.54 -25.70
C VAL A 149 0.00 -3.84 -25.78
N GLN A 150 -0.81 -3.94 -24.74
CA GLN A 150 -2.14 -3.33 -24.67
C GLN A 150 -2.05 -1.78 -24.63
N ASN A 151 -1.09 -1.23 -23.89
CA ASN A 151 -0.79 0.21 -23.91
C ASN A 151 -0.32 0.67 -25.30
N LYS A 152 0.58 -0.07 -25.96
CA LYS A 152 1.01 0.21 -27.33
C LYS A 152 -0.14 0.10 -28.35
N ALA A 153 -1.06 -0.84 -28.17
CA ALA A 153 -2.24 -0.96 -29.03
C ALA A 153 -3.17 0.26 -28.89
N VAL A 154 -3.35 0.78 -27.67
CA VAL A 154 -4.09 2.04 -27.42
C VAL A 154 -3.37 3.24 -28.03
N GLU A 155 -2.04 3.30 -27.94
CA GLU A 155 -1.21 4.34 -28.55
C GLU A 155 -1.29 4.33 -30.09
N CYS A 156 -1.18 3.14 -30.72
CA CYS A 156 -1.45 2.96 -32.14
C CYS A 156 -2.88 3.35 -32.52
N GLY A 157 -3.87 3.04 -31.69
CA GLY A 157 -5.26 3.46 -31.89
C GLY A 157 -5.40 4.98 -31.96
N LYS A 158 -4.78 5.70 -31.01
CA LYS A 158 -4.74 7.17 -31.02
C LYS A 158 -4.05 7.72 -32.27
N HIS A 159 -2.89 7.17 -32.65
CA HIS A 159 -2.20 7.59 -33.87
C HIS A 159 -3.03 7.37 -35.15
N LEU A 160 -3.79 6.27 -35.23
CA LEU A 160 -4.72 6.03 -36.34
C LEU A 160 -5.91 7.00 -36.31
N GLU A 161 -6.40 7.37 -35.13
CA GLU A 161 -7.49 8.34 -34.96
C GLU A 161 -7.05 9.77 -35.34
N THR A 162 -5.88 10.23 -34.87
CA THR A 162 -5.27 11.50 -35.30
C THR A 162 -5.06 11.52 -36.81
N ARG A 163 -4.43 10.47 -37.37
CA ARG A 163 -4.17 10.38 -38.81
C ARG A 163 -5.44 10.27 -39.65
N SER A 164 -6.52 9.70 -39.12
CA SER A 164 -7.83 9.74 -39.76
C SER A 164 -8.39 11.16 -39.79
N LEU A 165 -8.19 11.93 -38.70
CA LEU A 165 -8.64 13.32 -38.59
C LEU A 165 -7.85 14.23 -39.55
N GLU A 166 -6.53 14.08 -39.62
CA GLU A 166 -5.64 14.67 -40.64
C GLU A 166 -6.14 14.40 -42.06
N LEU A 167 -6.51 13.15 -42.37
CA LEU A 167 -7.02 12.76 -43.67
C LEU A 167 -8.37 13.43 -44.00
N THR A 168 -9.26 13.56 -43.01
CA THR A 168 -10.54 14.27 -43.22
C THR A 168 -10.36 15.78 -43.44
N LYS A 169 -9.38 16.43 -42.79
CA LYS A 169 -9.13 17.85 -43.01
C LYS A 169 -8.37 18.11 -44.32
N THR A 170 -7.37 17.31 -44.66
CA THR A 170 -6.71 17.41 -45.98
C THR A 170 -7.68 17.16 -47.14
N GLN A 171 -8.67 16.27 -46.96
CA GLN A 171 -9.81 16.15 -47.89
C GLN A 171 -10.61 17.46 -47.99
N GLY A 172 -10.98 18.07 -46.85
CA GLY A 172 -11.69 19.36 -46.84
C GLY A 172 -10.89 20.52 -47.44
N GLU A 173 -9.58 20.55 -47.24
CA GLU A 173 -8.67 21.51 -47.88
C GLU A 173 -8.61 21.30 -49.39
N LEU A 174 -8.57 20.05 -49.85
CA LEU A 174 -8.62 19.71 -51.27
C LEU A 174 -9.95 20.16 -51.90
N ASP A 175 -11.08 19.94 -51.23
CA ASP A 175 -12.40 20.36 -51.70
C ASP A 175 -12.50 21.90 -51.80
N MET A 176 -11.95 22.64 -50.82
CA MET A 176 -11.83 24.11 -50.92
C MET A 176 -10.94 24.54 -52.10
N LYS A 177 -9.80 23.87 -52.31
CA LYS A 177 -8.90 24.17 -53.44
C LYS A 177 -9.53 23.86 -54.80
N VAL A 178 -10.37 22.83 -54.90
CA VAL A 178 -11.18 22.55 -56.09
C VAL A 178 -12.16 23.69 -56.37
N GLU A 179 -12.78 24.27 -55.33
CA GLU A 179 -13.71 25.40 -55.51
C GLU A 179 -13.00 26.74 -55.78
N GLU A 180 -11.83 26.98 -55.19
CA GLU A 180 -10.93 28.10 -55.59
C GLU A 180 -10.54 27.99 -57.08
N LEU A 181 -10.14 26.80 -57.53
CA LEU A 181 -9.80 26.55 -58.94
C LEU A 181 -11.00 26.74 -59.89
N ARG A 182 -12.23 26.51 -59.43
CA ARG A 182 -13.44 26.87 -60.19
C ARG A 182 -13.60 28.38 -60.32
N HIS A 183 -13.38 29.16 -59.26
CA HIS A 183 -13.44 30.62 -59.32
C HIS A 183 -12.37 31.18 -60.26
N VAL A 184 -11.11 30.75 -60.13
CA VAL A 184 -10.02 31.16 -61.04
C VAL A 184 -10.32 30.76 -62.49
N LYS A 185 -10.96 29.60 -62.73
CA LYS A 185 -11.38 29.20 -64.07
C LYS A 185 -12.45 30.13 -64.66
N VAL A 186 -13.40 30.61 -63.85
CA VAL A 186 -14.42 31.59 -64.27
C VAL A 186 -13.77 32.94 -64.59
N GLU A 187 -12.87 33.43 -63.74
CA GLU A 187 -12.10 34.66 -63.98
C GLU A 187 -11.30 34.58 -65.29
N LEU A 188 -10.61 33.45 -65.53
CA LEU A 188 -9.85 33.24 -66.77
C LEU A 188 -10.75 33.28 -68.02
N THR A 189 -11.97 32.73 -67.95
CA THR A 189 -12.92 32.83 -69.06
C THR A 189 -13.40 34.27 -69.29
N THR A 190 -13.64 35.06 -68.24
CA THR A 190 -14.02 36.47 -68.41
C THR A 190 -12.89 37.34 -68.99
N GLU A 191 -11.64 37.05 -68.65
CA GLU A 191 -10.47 37.73 -69.24
C GLU A 191 -10.24 37.32 -70.71
N MET A 192 -10.50 36.06 -71.08
CA MET A 192 -10.53 35.67 -72.50
C MET A 192 -11.56 36.46 -73.30
N GLU A 193 -12.79 36.60 -72.81
CA GLU A 193 -13.81 37.44 -73.47
C GLU A 193 -13.42 38.93 -73.53
N HIS A 194 -12.65 39.43 -72.55
CA HIS A 194 -12.12 40.80 -72.59
C HIS A 194 -11.03 40.96 -73.67
N LEU A 195 -10.15 39.97 -73.84
CA LEU A 195 -9.14 39.96 -74.90
C LEU A 195 -9.76 39.88 -76.30
N GLU A 196 -10.81 39.08 -76.51
CA GLU A 196 -11.55 39.04 -77.79
C GLU A 196 -12.22 40.40 -78.11
N ARG A 197 -12.77 41.08 -77.10
CA ARG A 197 -13.31 42.45 -77.25
C ARG A 197 -12.22 43.45 -77.64
N ILE A 198 -11.03 43.38 -77.04
CA ILE A 198 -9.88 44.23 -77.38
C ILE A 198 -9.38 43.96 -78.82
N GLN A 199 -9.28 42.68 -79.22
CA GLN A 199 -8.91 42.32 -80.60
C GLN A 199 -9.91 42.87 -81.64
N THR A 200 -11.20 42.86 -81.30
CA THR A 200 -12.26 43.41 -82.17
C THR A 200 -12.11 44.93 -82.34
N LEU A 201 -11.86 45.65 -81.24
CA LEU A 201 -11.60 47.10 -81.22
C LEU A 201 -10.34 47.50 -82.02
N ASN A 202 -9.26 46.74 -81.90
CA ASN A 202 -8.04 47.01 -82.66
C ASN A 202 -8.26 46.88 -84.18
N ARG A 203 -9.03 45.88 -84.63
CA ARG A 203 -9.41 45.72 -86.05
C ARG A 203 -10.23 46.91 -86.58
N GLU A 204 -11.11 47.48 -85.75
CA GLU A 204 -11.88 48.67 -86.11
C GLU A 204 -10.98 49.93 -86.22
N LEU A 205 -10.01 50.05 -85.31
CA LEU A 205 -9.02 51.14 -85.32
C LEU A 205 -8.11 51.07 -86.57
N GLU A 206 -7.70 49.87 -87.01
CA GLU A 206 -6.94 49.68 -88.24
C GLU A 206 -7.74 50.09 -89.50
N GLU A 207 -9.04 49.78 -89.54
CA GLU A 207 -9.96 50.23 -90.58
C GLU A 207 -10.13 51.77 -90.59
N ASP A 208 -10.17 52.42 -89.41
CA ASP A 208 -10.16 53.88 -89.30
C ASP A 208 -8.85 54.51 -89.80
N ILE A 209 -7.69 53.96 -89.42
CA ILE A 209 -6.37 54.41 -89.89
C ILE A 209 -6.27 54.29 -91.42
N LYS A 210 -6.79 53.19 -91.98
CA LYS A 210 -6.83 52.94 -93.43
C LYS A 210 -7.74 53.94 -94.16
N ARG A 211 -8.89 54.30 -93.58
CA ARG A 211 -9.74 55.38 -94.08
C ARG A 211 -9.03 56.74 -94.05
N LYS A 212 -8.36 57.08 -92.93
CA LYS A 212 -7.64 58.36 -92.79
C LYS A 212 -6.45 58.51 -93.73
N LYS A 213 -5.73 57.44 -94.07
CA LYS A 213 -4.69 57.49 -95.12
C LYS A 213 -5.25 57.91 -96.49
N LYS A 214 -6.43 57.41 -96.86
CA LYS A 214 -7.09 57.74 -98.14
C LYS A 214 -7.57 59.20 -98.21
N ASP A 215 -7.92 59.80 -97.07
CA ASP A 215 -8.23 61.24 -97.00
C ASP A 215 -6.98 62.11 -97.17
N LEU A 216 -5.81 61.64 -96.69
CA LEU A 216 -4.52 62.32 -96.88
C LEU A 216 -4.07 62.34 -98.35
N GLU A 217 -4.24 61.24 -99.09
CA GLU A 217 -3.96 61.17 -100.52
C GLU A 217 -4.82 62.15 -101.34
N ARG A 218 -6.04 62.46 -100.89
CA ARG A 218 -6.90 63.47 -101.52
C ARG A 218 -6.38 64.89 -101.34
N LEU A 219 -5.79 65.21 -100.19
CA LEU A 219 -5.21 66.54 -99.94
C LEU A 219 -3.98 66.80 -100.83
N ASP A 220 -3.11 65.79 -101.07
CA ASP A 220 -1.99 65.90 -102.02
C ASP A 220 -2.47 66.23 -103.45
N SER A 221 -3.60 65.63 -103.87
CA SER A 221 -4.20 65.91 -105.17
C SER A 221 -4.81 67.32 -105.29
N GLN A 222 -5.14 67.99 -104.18
CA GLN A 222 -5.58 69.39 -104.17
C GLN A 222 -4.41 70.38 -104.21
N GLN A 223 -3.27 70.04 -103.61
CA GLN A 223 -2.03 70.83 -103.67
C GLN A 223 -1.61 71.09 -105.12
N LYS A 224 -1.70 70.08 -105.99
CA LYS A 224 -1.34 70.15 -107.43
C LYS A 224 -2.26 71.01 -108.29
N GLN A 225 -3.40 71.49 -107.77
CA GLN A 225 -4.25 72.44 -108.50
C GLN A 225 -3.88 73.91 -108.23
N LEU A 226 -3.09 74.20 -107.19
CA LEU A 226 -2.66 75.57 -106.88
C LEU A 226 -1.59 76.08 -107.85
N GLU A 227 -0.67 75.19 -108.25
CA GLU A 227 0.50 75.47 -109.10
C GLU A 227 0.10 75.96 -110.52
N VAL A 228 -1.08 75.53 -111.01
CA VAL A 228 -1.64 75.94 -112.32
C VAL A 228 -2.19 77.38 -112.32
N VAL A 229 -2.50 77.94 -111.14
CA VAL A 229 -3.03 79.32 -111.02
C VAL A 229 -1.90 80.35 -111.08
N GLU A 230 -0.69 79.99 -110.62
CA GLU A 230 0.46 80.91 -110.62
C GLU A 230 1.00 81.17 -112.04
N GLU A 231 0.97 80.17 -112.94
CA GLU A 231 1.38 80.33 -114.34
C GLU A 231 0.49 81.31 -115.14
N GLN A 232 -0.78 81.49 -114.76
CA GLN A 232 -1.67 82.44 -115.45
C GLN A 232 -1.30 83.91 -115.17
N LEU A 233 -0.73 84.22 -114.00
CA LEU A 233 -0.45 85.59 -113.57
C LEU A 233 0.75 86.20 -114.32
N GLU A 234 1.76 85.40 -114.64
CA GLU A 234 2.96 85.86 -115.35
C GLU A 234 2.70 86.18 -116.83
N SER A 235 1.63 85.61 -117.42
CA SER A 235 1.21 85.89 -118.79
C SER A 235 0.75 87.35 -119.01
N GLN A 236 0.17 87.99 -117.99
CA GLN A 236 -0.37 89.35 -118.10
C GLN A 236 0.69 90.45 -118.05
N LYS A 237 1.87 90.20 -117.45
CA LYS A 237 2.97 91.19 -117.40
C LYS A 237 3.53 91.52 -118.77
N LYS A 238 3.68 90.53 -119.66
CA LYS A 238 4.33 90.69 -120.97
C LYS A 238 3.60 91.62 -121.95
N LEU A 239 2.31 91.88 -121.75
CA LEU A 239 1.53 92.75 -122.63
C LEU A 239 1.87 94.24 -122.42
N LEU A 240 2.23 94.63 -121.19
CA LEU A 240 2.45 96.04 -120.81
C LEU A 240 3.75 96.61 -121.40
N GLU A 241 4.75 95.75 -121.59
CA GLU A 241 6.10 96.09 -122.04
C GLU A 241 6.17 96.43 -123.54
N THR A 242 5.17 95.99 -124.32
CA THR A 242 5.13 96.16 -125.78
C THR A 242 4.75 97.59 -126.19
N TRP A 243 3.97 98.31 -125.37
CA TRP A 243 3.46 99.65 -125.69
C TRP A 243 4.50 100.77 -125.46
N SER A 244 5.64 100.47 -124.84
CA SER A 244 6.67 101.49 -124.54
C SER A 244 7.57 101.84 -125.74
N LEU A 245 7.69 100.92 -126.71
CA LEU A 245 8.67 101.04 -127.80
C LEU A 245 8.19 101.86 -129.02
N GLU A 246 6.88 102.07 -129.21
CA GLU A 246 6.35 102.87 -130.32
C GLU A 246 6.58 104.38 -130.15
N LEU A 247 6.72 104.87 -128.92
CA LEU A 247 6.86 106.30 -128.63
C LEU A 247 8.21 106.89 -129.12
N VAL A 248 9.26 106.06 -129.14
CA VAL A 248 10.65 106.47 -129.42
C VAL A 248 10.91 106.69 -130.92
N SER A 249 10.02 106.21 -131.80
CA SER A 249 10.23 106.29 -133.26
C SER A 249 9.95 107.68 -133.85
N LYS A 250 9.05 108.48 -133.24
CA LYS A 250 8.63 109.79 -133.78
C LYS A 250 9.51 110.98 -133.40
N GLU A 251 10.34 110.86 -132.35
CA GLU A 251 11.22 111.93 -131.91
C GLU A 251 12.32 112.27 -132.93
N ARG A 252 12.67 111.31 -133.81
CA ARG A 252 13.82 111.42 -134.72
C ARG A 252 13.59 112.32 -135.93
N GLU A 253 12.35 112.71 -136.23
CA GLU A 253 12.01 113.50 -137.43
C GLU A 253 12.06 115.02 -137.23
N PHE A 254 12.05 115.51 -135.98
CA PHE A 254 11.83 116.95 -135.70
C PHE A 254 13.08 117.80 -135.42
N GLN A 255 14.28 117.22 -135.26
CA GLN A 255 15.51 117.98 -135.00
C GLN A 255 16.45 118.19 -136.21
N GLU A 256 16.02 117.87 -137.44
CA GLU A 256 16.77 118.27 -138.65
C GLU A 256 16.65 119.78 -138.96
N LYS A 257 15.77 120.50 -138.25
CA LYS A 257 15.72 121.98 -138.26
C LYS A 257 16.26 122.59 -136.97
N ALA A 258 17.53 122.25 -136.77
CA ALA A 258 18.58 123.16 -136.32
C ALA A 258 18.36 124.66 -136.69
N LYS A 259 17.53 125.33 -135.89
CA LYS A 259 17.69 126.74 -135.47
C LYS A 259 17.88 126.77 -133.93
N SER A 260 18.61 125.81 -133.35
CA SER A 260 20.09 125.78 -133.34
C SER A 260 20.67 127.14 -132.96
N LEU A 261 21.49 127.13 -131.91
CA LEU A 261 22.04 128.27 -131.17
C LEU A 261 21.06 129.14 -130.35
N ASN A 262 19.83 129.46 -130.78
CA ASN A 262 19.01 130.39 -129.96
C ASN A 262 18.27 129.75 -128.77
N ASN A 263 17.94 128.45 -128.84
CA ASN A 263 17.34 127.72 -127.71
C ASN A 263 18.37 127.12 -126.74
N GLU A 264 19.65 127.01 -127.14
CA GLU A 264 20.71 126.39 -126.33
C GLU A 264 20.93 127.15 -125.00
N MET A 265 20.74 128.47 -125.02
CA MET A 265 20.87 129.32 -123.84
C MET A 265 19.72 129.13 -122.83
N ASP A 266 18.48 128.95 -123.30
CA ASP A 266 17.35 128.60 -122.41
C ASP A 266 17.41 127.15 -121.91
N GLU A 267 17.91 126.22 -122.72
CA GLU A 267 18.13 124.83 -122.30
C GLU A 267 19.15 124.71 -121.17
N THR A 268 20.24 125.48 -121.18
CA THR A 268 21.19 125.48 -120.04
C THR A 268 20.55 125.99 -118.75
N CYS A 269 19.61 126.94 -118.85
CA CYS A 269 18.86 127.46 -117.70
C CYS A 269 17.80 126.45 -117.19
N GLN A 270 17.16 125.68 -118.07
CA GLN A 270 16.24 124.60 -117.66
C GLN A 270 16.97 123.35 -117.13
N LYS A 271 18.12 122.97 -117.68
CA LYS A 271 18.96 121.85 -117.18
C LYS A 271 19.46 122.08 -115.75
N MET A 272 19.71 123.33 -115.33
CA MET A 272 19.98 123.64 -113.92
C MET A 272 18.75 123.43 -113.02
N LYS A 273 17.53 123.75 -113.49
CA LYS A 273 16.30 123.55 -112.71
C LYS A 273 15.92 122.08 -112.53
N SER A 274 16.15 121.22 -113.53
CA SER A 274 15.92 119.77 -113.36
C SER A 274 16.92 119.16 -112.38
N LYS A 275 18.22 119.51 -112.48
CA LYS A 275 19.24 119.05 -111.53
C LYS A 275 19.04 119.55 -110.10
N ALA A 276 18.51 120.76 -109.90
CA ALA A 276 18.12 121.23 -108.57
C ALA A 276 17.03 120.35 -107.94
N LYS A 277 16.09 119.83 -108.75
CA LYS A 277 15.00 118.97 -108.28
C LYS A 277 15.46 117.53 -108.01
N GLU A 278 16.38 117.00 -108.82
CA GLU A 278 17.07 115.73 -108.54
C GLU A 278 17.86 115.79 -107.22
N LEU A 279 18.48 116.93 -106.91
CA LEU A 279 19.16 117.15 -105.63
C LEU A 279 18.19 117.16 -104.43
N GLU A 280 17.02 117.81 -104.54
CA GLU A 280 15.97 117.72 -103.50
C GLU A 280 15.50 116.27 -103.25
N ASP A 281 15.37 115.44 -104.29
CA ASP A 281 14.97 114.04 -104.14
C ASP A 281 16.07 113.17 -103.49
N ILE A 282 17.33 113.41 -103.82
CA ILE A 282 18.48 112.78 -103.14
C ILE A 282 18.54 113.22 -101.66
N GLU A 283 18.30 114.50 -101.38
CA GLU A 283 18.27 115.04 -100.02
C GLU A 283 17.12 114.43 -99.18
N ARG A 284 15.94 114.23 -99.80
CA ARG A 284 14.83 113.45 -99.21
C ARG A 284 15.24 112.01 -98.89
N MET A 285 15.91 111.32 -99.81
CA MET A 285 16.40 109.94 -99.60
C MET A 285 17.43 109.86 -98.47
N ILE A 286 18.38 110.79 -98.40
CA ILE A 286 19.38 110.87 -97.33
C ILE A 286 18.69 111.11 -95.98
N HIS A 287 17.73 112.02 -95.92
CA HIS A 287 16.96 112.27 -94.70
C HIS A 287 16.16 111.03 -94.24
N GLN A 288 15.60 110.25 -95.17
CA GLN A 288 14.93 108.99 -94.85
C GLN A 288 15.91 107.91 -94.36
N GLN A 289 17.08 107.75 -94.99
CA GLN A 289 18.11 106.83 -94.48
C GLN A 289 18.65 107.26 -93.11
N SER A 290 18.80 108.57 -92.85
CA SER A 290 19.17 109.09 -91.53
C SER A 290 18.15 108.74 -90.44
N LYS A 291 16.84 108.72 -90.78
CA LYS A 291 15.79 108.24 -89.86
C LYS A 291 15.87 106.74 -89.60
N HIS A 292 16.14 105.93 -90.63
CA HIS A 292 16.37 104.50 -90.45
C HIS A 292 17.61 104.20 -89.60
N TYR A 293 18.69 104.98 -89.76
CA TYR A 293 19.90 104.87 -88.95
C TYR A 293 19.61 105.10 -87.46
N GLU A 294 18.96 106.21 -87.10
CA GLU A 294 18.61 106.49 -85.69
C GLU A 294 17.63 105.45 -85.12
N SER A 295 16.66 104.95 -85.90
CA SER A 295 15.77 103.86 -85.46
C SER A 295 16.53 102.55 -85.22
N THR A 296 17.57 102.27 -86.00
CA THR A 296 18.41 101.06 -85.84
C THR A 296 19.33 101.21 -84.63
N LYS A 297 19.86 102.42 -84.40
CA LYS A 297 20.70 102.76 -83.25
C LYS A 297 19.96 102.59 -81.92
N LEU A 298 18.71 103.07 -81.82
CA LEU A 298 17.87 102.87 -80.63
C LEU A 298 17.63 101.38 -80.32
N LEU A 299 17.39 100.54 -81.34
CA LEU A 299 17.26 99.08 -81.16
C LEU A 299 18.57 98.42 -80.70
N VAL A 300 19.73 98.91 -81.17
CA VAL A 300 21.03 98.44 -80.68
C VAL A 300 21.25 98.85 -79.23
N GLU A 301 20.90 100.07 -78.84
CA GLU A 301 20.97 100.55 -77.45
C GLU A 301 20.07 99.68 -76.53
N GLU A 302 18.81 99.42 -76.92
CA GLU A 302 17.87 98.56 -76.19
C GLU A 302 18.40 97.11 -76.01
N LEU A 303 18.92 96.50 -77.08
CA LEU A 303 19.52 95.15 -77.01
C LEU A 303 20.79 95.12 -76.16
N THR A 304 21.55 96.21 -76.10
CA THR A 304 22.75 96.33 -75.26
C THR A 304 22.38 96.41 -73.78
N GLU A 305 21.33 97.17 -73.43
CA GLU A 305 20.78 97.19 -72.07
C GLU A 305 20.19 95.84 -71.66
N GLU A 306 19.48 95.15 -72.55
CA GLU A 306 18.93 93.82 -72.27
C GLU A 306 20.05 92.78 -72.03
N LEU A 307 21.14 92.87 -72.79
CA LEU A 307 22.33 92.02 -72.61
C LEU A 307 22.99 92.27 -71.24
N ALA A 308 23.22 93.53 -70.87
CA ALA A 308 23.77 93.88 -69.55
C ALA A 308 22.86 93.41 -68.40
N SER A 309 21.53 93.48 -68.57
CA SER A 309 20.54 92.94 -67.63
C SER A 309 20.57 91.40 -67.52
N LYS A 310 20.83 90.69 -68.62
CA LYS A 310 21.01 89.23 -68.64
C LYS A 310 22.34 88.83 -67.99
N GLU A 311 23.43 89.54 -68.28
CA GLU A 311 24.76 89.30 -67.70
C GLU A 311 24.77 89.49 -66.18
N LYS A 312 24.14 90.56 -65.68
CA LYS A 312 23.94 90.77 -64.23
C LYS A 312 23.22 89.59 -63.57
N ARG A 313 22.10 89.13 -64.15
CA ARG A 313 21.34 87.98 -63.64
C ARG A 313 22.15 86.68 -63.64
N HIS A 314 23.00 86.47 -64.64
CA HIS A 314 23.90 85.31 -64.69
C HIS A 314 24.90 85.33 -63.52
N ASN A 315 25.46 86.51 -63.21
CA ASN A 315 26.39 86.67 -62.09
C ASN A 315 25.70 86.43 -60.73
N ASP A 316 24.50 86.98 -60.52
CA ASP A 316 23.70 86.74 -59.31
C ASP A 316 23.39 85.24 -59.09
N ILE A 317 23.03 84.52 -60.17
CA ILE A 317 22.80 83.06 -60.15
C ILE A 317 24.10 82.30 -59.82
N THR A 318 25.22 82.72 -60.42
CA THR A 318 26.53 82.09 -60.20
C THR A 318 26.97 82.20 -58.73
N GLU A 319 26.79 83.37 -58.10
CA GLU A 319 27.07 83.56 -56.67
C GLU A 319 26.15 82.70 -55.79
N ALA A 320 24.85 82.61 -56.13
CA ALA A 320 23.90 81.77 -55.41
C ALA A 320 24.29 80.27 -55.46
N ILE A 321 24.71 79.77 -56.62
CA ILE A 321 25.20 78.39 -56.80
C ILE A 321 26.47 78.16 -55.96
N HIS A 322 27.44 79.09 -56.00
CA HIS A 322 28.66 79.00 -55.19
C HIS A 322 28.34 78.92 -53.69
N LYS A 323 27.45 79.79 -53.21
CA LYS A 323 27.01 79.85 -51.80
C LYS A 323 26.26 78.59 -51.35
N LEU A 324 25.49 77.96 -52.22
CA LEU A 324 24.85 76.67 -51.95
C LEU A 324 25.88 75.53 -51.91
N SER A 325 26.85 75.53 -52.84
CA SER A 325 27.93 74.54 -52.90
C SER A 325 28.81 74.57 -51.64
N CYS A 326 29.19 75.76 -51.15
CA CYS A 326 29.91 75.91 -49.88
C CYS A 326 29.11 75.38 -48.68
N LYS A 327 27.79 75.62 -48.64
CA LYS A 327 26.92 75.07 -47.59
C LYS A 327 26.84 73.54 -47.65
N GLN A 328 26.79 72.96 -48.85
CA GLN A 328 26.78 71.51 -49.06
C GLN A 328 28.07 70.87 -48.51
N LEU A 329 29.23 71.39 -48.89
CA LEU A 329 30.54 70.92 -48.39
C LEU A 329 30.61 70.98 -46.85
N SER A 330 30.18 72.09 -46.22
CA SER A 330 30.18 72.21 -44.76
C SER A 330 29.24 71.23 -44.03
N LYS A 331 28.29 70.60 -44.74
CA LYS A 331 27.43 69.53 -44.20
C LYS A 331 28.08 68.16 -44.40
N GLU A 332 28.69 67.94 -45.55
CA GLU A 332 29.48 66.73 -45.87
C GLU A 332 30.61 66.53 -44.83
N GLU A 333 31.37 67.60 -44.52
CA GLU A 333 32.43 67.59 -43.52
C GLU A 333 31.92 67.25 -42.12
N ARG A 334 30.75 67.78 -41.72
CA ARG A 334 30.11 67.46 -40.43
C ARG A 334 29.66 66.01 -40.37
N TYR A 335 29.01 65.51 -41.42
CA TYR A 335 28.60 64.11 -41.50
C TYR A 335 29.80 63.16 -41.41
N ASN A 336 30.91 63.49 -42.07
CA ASN A 336 32.15 62.71 -42.00
C ASN A 336 32.76 62.71 -40.60
N ALA A 337 32.73 63.84 -39.88
CA ALA A 337 33.20 63.93 -38.50
C ALA A 337 32.31 63.12 -37.52
N GLU A 338 30.99 63.19 -37.66
CA GLU A 338 30.03 62.40 -36.89
C GLU A 338 30.22 60.90 -37.13
N ASN A 339 30.41 60.48 -38.38
CA ASN A 339 30.63 59.08 -38.76
C ASN A 339 31.94 58.53 -38.19
N GLU A 340 33.05 59.26 -38.25
CA GLU A 340 34.31 58.85 -37.60
C GLU A 340 34.22 58.86 -36.06
N SER A 341 33.35 59.67 -35.45
CA SER A 341 33.05 59.59 -34.01
C SER A 341 32.31 58.30 -33.68
N ALA A 342 31.19 58.03 -34.38
CA ALA A 342 30.40 56.81 -34.20
C ALA A 342 31.22 55.53 -34.44
N LYS A 343 32.16 55.54 -35.39
CA LYS A 343 33.10 54.45 -35.66
C LYS A 343 34.09 54.20 -34.52
N LYS A 344 34.53 55.24 -33.80
CA LYS A 344 35.35 55.10 -32.59
C LYS A 344 34.54 54.52 -31.43
N GLU A 345 33.30 54.97 -31.24
CA GLU A 345 32.38 54.42 -30.24
C GLU A 345 32.07 52.94 -30.51
N LEU A 346 31.77 52.58 -31.76
CA LEU A 346 31.57 51.19 -32.19
C LEU A 346 32.79 50.31 -31.88
N LYS A 347 34.01 50.82 -32.09
CA LYS A 347 35.26 50.11 -31.76
C LYS A 347 35.42 49.91 -30.24
N SER A 348 35.02 50.89 -29.43
CA SER A 348 35.01 50.78 -27.96
C SER A 348 33.97 49.76 -27.48
N LEU A 349 32.73 49.84 -27.98
CA LEU A 349 31.66 48.89 -27.67
C LEU A 349 32.04 47.46 -28.06
N LYS A 350 32.69 47.26 -29.21
CA LYS A 350 33.18 45.94 -29.63
C LYS A 350 34.25 45.37 -28.70
N ALA A 351 35.12 46.22 -28.14
CA ALA A 351 36.08 45.77 -27.13
C ALA A 351 35.40 45.35 -25.81
N ILE A 352 34.34 46.08 -25.40
CA ILE A 352 33.53 45.74 -24.22
C ILE A 352 32.76 44.43 -24.44
N LEU A 353 32.22 44.20 -25.65
CA LEU A 353 31.52 42.96 -26.01
C LEU A 353 32.44 41.75 -25.89
N ASN A 354 33.62 41.79 -26.54
CA ASN A 354 34.60 40.70 -26.48
C ASN A 354 35.02 40.35 -25.03
N GLU A 355 35.14 41.34 -24.14
CA GLU A 355 35.47 41.10 -22.73
C GLU A 355 34.27 40.52 -21.94
N ARG A 356 33.03 40.84 -22.34
CA ARG A 356 31.82 40.21 -21.78
C ARG A 356 31.69 38.75 -22.25
N ASP A 357 31.95 38.45 -23.51
CA ASP A 357 31.91 37.09 -24.05
C ASP A 357 32.90 36.19 -23.30
N LYS A 358 34.12 36.67 -23.07
CA LYS A 358 35.14 35.99 -22.25
C LYS A 358 34.68 35.75 -20.80
N GLN A 359 33.93 36.68 -20.21
CA GLN A 359 33.35 36.53 -18.87
C GLN A 359 32.22 35.49 -18.86
N VAL A 360 31.45 35.38 -19.95
CA VAL A 360 30.42 34.33 -20.14
C VAL A 360 31.08 32.95 -20.26
N GLU A 361 32.10 32.78 -21.10
CA GLU A 361 32.83 31.50 -21.23
C GLU A 361 33.36 30.99 -19.87
N GLU A 362 33.88 31.90 -19.03
CA GLU A 362 34.39 31.53 -17.71
C GLU A 362 33.27 31.17 -16.72
N ALA A 363 32.12 31.84 -16.78
CA ALA A 363 30.94 31.48 -16.02
C ALA A 363 30.36 30.11 -16.45
N GLU A 364 30.37 29.80 -17.75
CA GLU A 364 29.94 28.50 -18.28
C GLU A 364 30.82 27.35 -17.77
N LYS A 365 32.15 27.55 -17.72
CA LYS A 365 33.08 26.57 -17.10
C LYS A 365 32.78 26.34 -15.62
N GLN A 366 32.45 27.40 -14.86
CA GLN A 366 32.06 27.28 -13.46
C GLN A 366 30.74 26.51 -13.29
N ILE A 367 29.72 26.80 -14.12
CA ILE A 367 28.45 26.08 -14.15
C ILE A 367 28.68 24.59 -14.51
N HIS A 368 29.57 24.29 -15.45
CA HIS A 368 29.92 22.91 -15.81
C HIS A 368 30.54 22.15 -14.63
N ASN A 369 31.48 22.77 -13.91
CA ASN A 369 32.09 22.19 -12.72
C ASN A 369 31.07 21.94 -11.60
N LEU A 370 30.21 22.91 -11.30
CA LEU A 370 29.12 22.75 -10.32
C LEU A 370 28.13 21.65 -10.72
N THR A 371 27.83 21.54 -12.02
CA THR A 371 26.97 20.49 -12.58
C THR A 371 27.58 19.10 -12.35
N ASN A 372 28.88 18.94 -12.54
CA ASN A 372 29.56 17.67 -12.30
C ASN A 372 29.63 17.32 -10.80
N SER A 373 29.85 18.31 -9.92
CA SER A 373 29.74 18.11 -8.46
C SER A 373 28.32 17.71 -8.03
N SER A 374 27.28 18.30 -8.63
CA SER A 374 25.88 17.96 -8.38
C SER A 374 25.52 16.52 -8.83
N LYS A 375 26.06 16.06 -9.97
CA LYS A 375 25.93 14.66 -10.43
C LYS A 375 26.56 13.68 -9.43
N GLU A 376 27.74 14.00 -8.90
CA GLU A 376 28.40 13.16 -7.90
C GLU A 376 27.64 13.12 -6.56
N LEU A 377 27.15 14.26 -6.07
CA LEU A 377 26.27 14.29 -4.90
C LEU A 377 24.99 13.47 -5.11
N SER A 378 24.38 13.55 -6.30
CA SER A 378 23.22 12.74 -6.68
C SER A 378 23.53 11.23 -6.65
N ARG A 379 24.72 10.82 -7.11
CA ARG A 379 25.20 9.43 -7.03
C ARG A 379 25.36 8.99 -5.57
N GLN A 380 25.91 9.83 -4.70
CA GLN A 380 26.07 9.52 -3.27
C GLN A 380 24.73 9.41 -2.53
N ILE A 381 23.75 10.28 -2.86
CA ILE A 381 22.38 10.19 -2.33
C ILE A 381 21.76 8.85 -2.71
N ARG A 382 21.84 8.43 -3.98
CA ARG A 382 21.32 7.15 -4.46
C ARG A 382 21.91 5.97 -3.68
N VAL A 383 23.23 5.92 -3.51
CA VAL A 383 23.91 4.86 -2.74
C VAL A 383 23.45 4.85 -1.27
N ARG A 384 23.28 6.01 -0.63
CA ARG A 384 22.72 6.05 0.75
C ARG A 384 21.28 5.59 0.81
N GLN A 385 20.49 5.83 -0.23
CA GLN A 385 19.08 5.44 -0.30
C GLN A 385 18.95 3.91 -0.47
N GLU A 386 19.80 3.30 -1.31
CA GLU A 386 19.95 1.83 -1.41
C GLU A 386 20.38 1.20 -0.06
N GLN A 387 21.37 1.80 0.62
CA GLN A 387 21.77 1.38 1.98
C GLN A 387 20.64 1.51 3.01
N PHE A 388 19.79 2.53 2.90
CA PHE A 388 18.65 2.70 3.79
C PHE A 388 17.59 1.61 3.54
N SER A 389 17.27 1.28 2.29
CA SER A 389 16.37 0.18 1.94
C SER A 389 16.87 -1.17 2.47
N SER A 390 18.16 -1.49 2.27
CA SER A 390 18.76 -2.72 2.81
C SER A 390 18.70 -2.78 4.35
N ARG A 391 18.94 -1.66 5.03
CA ARG A 391 18.77 -1.56 6.50
C ARG A 391 17.32 -1.68 6.94
N GLN A 392 16.37 -1.21 6.13
CA GLN A 392 14.94 -1.33 6.38
C GLN A 392 14.51 -2.80 6.30
N GLU A 393 14.86 -3.51 5.23
CA GLU A 393 14.61 -4.96 5.09
C GLU A 393 15.23 -5.76 6.25
N SER A 394 16.45 -5.43 6.66
CA SER A 394 17.09 -6.08 7.81
C SER A 394 16.33 -5.81 9.11
N ARG A 395 15.75 -4.61 9.29
CA ARG A 395 14.93 -4.27 10.46
C ARG A 395 13.61 -5.04 10.45
N ASP A 396 12.98 -5.17 9.28
CA ASP A 396 11.72 -5.88 9.14
C ASP A 396 11.90 -7.40 9.35
N LYS A 397 13.02 -7.98 8.90
CA LYS A 397 13.43 -9.37 9.26
C LYS A 397 13.58 -9.54 10.79
N VAL A 398 14.31 -8.63 11.46
CA VAL A 398 14.44 -8.64 12.94
C VAL A 398 13.08 -8.50 13.62
N LYS A 399 12.18 -7.67 13.10
CA LYS A 399 10.82 -7.49 13.64
C LYS A 399 9.98 -8.77 13.55
N ILE A 400 10.10 -9.53 12.45
CA ILE A 400 9.47 -10.85 12.31
C ILE A 400 10.02 -11.80 13.38
N SER A 401 11.35 -11.93 13.51
CA SER A 401 11.96 -12.80 14.52
C SER A 401 11.58 -12.43 15.97
N ILE A 402 11.42 -11.14 16.28
CA ILE A 402 10.92 -10.68 17.58
C ILE A 402 9.47 -11.14 17.82
N ASN A 403 8.60 -11.07 16.80
CA ASN A 403 7.23 -11.54 16.90
C ASN A 403 7.16 -13.06 17.12
N ASP A 404 8.00 -13.83 16.42
CA ASP A 404 8.08 -15.29 16.58
C ASP A 404 8.55 -15.68 18.00
N LEU A 405 9.57 -14.99 18.52
CA LEU A 405 10.05 -15.16 19.89
C LEU A 405 8.98 -14.79 20.93
N ASN A 406 8.22 -13.71 20.71
CA ASN A 406 7.10 -13.34 21.58
C ASN A 406 5.99 -14.41 21.55
N ALA A 407 5.65 -14.95 20.38
CA ALA A 407 4.67 -16.04 20.25
C ALA A 407 5.15 -17.33 20.96
N GLN A 408 6.44 -17.65 20.86
CA GLN A 408 7.06 -18.76 21.59
C GLN A 408 7.07 -18.52 23.11
N GLN A 409 7.32 -17.28 23.56
CA GLN A 409 7.24 -16.88 24.96
C GLN A 409 5.82 -17.04 25.51
N ASP A 410 4.80 -16.59 24.78
CA ASP A 410 3.40 -16.73 25.20
C ASP A 410 2.90 -18.18 25.16
N SER A 411 3.36 -18.99 24.20
CA SER A 411 3.16 -20.45 24.23
C SER A 411 3.78 -21.09 25.47
N SER A 412 5.00 -20.68 25.83
CA SER A 412 5.70 -21.16 27.04
C SER A 412 4.99 -20.71 28.32
N ARG A 413 4.47 -19.46 28.37
CA ARG A 413 3.64 -18.95 29.48
C ARG A 413 2.33 -19.73 29.62
N LYS A 414 1.67 -20.10 28.52
CA LYS A 414 0.45 -20.94 28.56
C LYS A 414 0.75 -22.33 29.12
N LYS A 415 1.85 -22.96 28.70
CA LYS A 415 2.31 -24.23 29.27
C LYS A 415 2.62 -24.10 30.77
N LEU A 416 3.33 -23.04 31.18
CA LEU A 416 3.63 -22.79 32.59
C LEU A 416 2.38 -22.58 33.44
N ARG A 417 1.37 -21.85 32.95
CA ARG A 417 0.06 -21.72 33.62
C ARG A 417 -0.62 -23.07 33.78
N SER A 418 -0.67 -23.90 32.74
CA SER A 418 -1.25 -25.25 32.84
C SER A 418 -0.53 -26.13 33.87
N VAL A 419 0.81 -26.06 33.97
CA VAL A 419 1.58 -26.75 35.03
C VAL A 419 1.26 -26.17 36.41
N GLN A 420 1.10 -24.85 36.53
CA GLN A 420 0.73 -24.18 37.78
C GLN A 420 -0.70 -24.52 38.23
N ASP A 421 -1.64 -24.67 37.30
CA ASP A 421 -3.01 -25.11 37.57
C ASP A 421 -3.03 -26.56 38.06
N VAL A 422 -2.27 -27.46 37.41
CA VAL A 422 -2.09 -28.86 37.84
C VAL A 422 -1.41 -28.94 39.22
N PHE A 423 -0.39 -28.11 39.48
CA PHE A 423 0.25 -28.04 40.80
C PHE A 423 -0.74 -27.54 41.87
N THR A 424 -1.54 -26.52 41.56
CA THR A 424 -2.59 -26.00 42.46
C THR A 424 -3.62 -27.08 42.77
N GLN A 425 -4.06 -27.84 41.75
CA GLN A 425 -4.97 -28.99 41.93
C GLN A 425 -4.33 -30.09 42.78
N CYS A 426 -3.03 -30.36 42.61
CA CYS A 426 -2.28 -31.30 43.43
C CYS A 426 -2.24 -30.86 44.91
N CYS A 427 -1.94 -29.58 45.19
CA CYS A 427 -1.99 -29.01 46.53
C CYS A 427 -3.39 -29.08 47.16
N GLN A 428 -4.46 -28.85 46.39
CA GLN A 428 -5.83 -29.02 46.86
C GLN A 428 -6.13 -30.49 47.19
N ASN A 429 -5.74 -31.42 46.33
CA ASN A 429 -5.91 -32.86 46.56
C ASN A 429 -5.13 -33.33 47.79
N LEU A 430 -3.92 -32.83 48.01
CA LEU A 430 -3.13 -33.10 49.21
C LEU A 430 -3.81 -32.55 50.47
N CYS A 431 -4.37 -31.33 50.44
CA CYS A 431 -5.14 -30.76 51.55
C CYS A 431 -6.41 -31.58 51.85
N ILE A 432 -7.07 -32.14 50.83
CA ILE A 432 -8.19 -33.08 51.02
C ILE A 432 -7.71 -34.37 51.68
N LYS A 433 -6.61 -34.97 51.20
CA LYS A 433 -6.02 -36.19 51.78
C LYS A 433 -5.51 -35.99 53.21
N GLU A 434 -4.99 -34.82 53.54
CA GLU A 434 -4.59 -34.45 54.90
C GLU A 434 -5.81 -34.36 55.84
N LYS A 435 -6.94 -33.83 55.36
CA LYS A 435 -8.22 -33.82 56.12
C LYS A 435 -8.80 -35.22 56.29
N GLU A 436 -8.73 -36.07 55.25
CA GLU A 436 -9.11 -37.48 55.35
C GLU A 436 -8.25 -38.23 56.37
N LEU A 437 -6.92 -38.02 56.35
CA LEU A 437 -6.00 -38.61 57.33
C LEU A 437 -6.32 -38.16 58.76
N LYS A 438 -6.55 -36.86 59.00
CA LYS A 438 -6.94 -36.35 60.32
C LYS A 438 -8.29 -36.92 60.80
N SER A 439 -9.23 -37.17 59.88
CA SER A 439 -10.49 -37.84 60.17
C SER A 439 -10.28 -39.31 60.57
N LEU A 440 -9.48 -40.05 59.79
CA LEU A 440 -9.11 -41.43 60.10
C LEU A 440 -8.34 -41.55 61.42
N GLU A 441 -7.42 -40.63 61.69
CA GLU A 441 -6.66 -40.54 62.94
C GLU A 441 -7.59 -40.31 64.14
N SER A 442 -8.58 -39.42 64.02
CA SER A 442 -9.63 -39.27 65.04
C SER A 442 -10.44 -40.54 65.25
N ILE A 443 -10.85 -41.24 64.18
CA ILE A 443 -11.55 -42.53 64.28
C ILE A 443 -10.67 -43.60 64.97
N LEU A 444 -9.36 -43.61 64.69
CA LEU A 444 -8.41 -44.56 65.24
C LEU A 444 -8.14 -44.28 66.72
N THR A 445 -8.06 -43.01 67.15
CA THR A 445 -7.98 -42.66 68.58
C THR A 445 -9.23 -43.09 69.36
N GLU A 446 -10.43 -42.90 68.80
CA GLU A 446 -11.68 -43.37 69.42
C GLU A 446 -11.75 -44.90 69.46
N LYS A 447 -11.24 -45.60 68.42
CA LYS A 447 -11.15 -47.06 68.44
C LYS A 447 -10.14 -47.59 69.45
N ASN A 448 -8.98 -46.95 69.61
CA ASN A 448 -8.01 -47.31 70.65
C ASN A 448 -8.61 -47.12 72.04
N LYS A 449 -9.33 -46.02 72.29
CA LYS A 449 -10.04 -45.82 73.56
C LYS A 449 -11.08 -46.92 73.84
N GLN A 450 -11.82 -47.35 72.83
CA GLN A 450 -12.76 -48.49 72.96
C GLN A 450 -12.04 -49.82 73.25
N VAL A 451 -10.83 -50.01 72.74
CA VAL A 451 -9.96 -51.15 73.06
C VAL A 451 -9.45 -51.04 74.51
N GLU A 452 -8.90 -49.90 74.94
CA GLU A 452 -8.46 -49.67 76.32
C GLU A 452 -9.60 -49.88 77.35
N GLU A 453 -10.81 -49.40 77.04
CA GLU A 453 -12.00 -49.67 77.86
C GLU A 453 -12.39 -51.16 77.86
N GLY A 454 -12.13 -51.88 76.77
CA GLY A 454 -12.31 -53.32 76.65
C GLY A 454 -11.29 -54.11 77.47
N GLU A 455 -10.01 -53.78 77.33
CA GLU A 455 -8.89 -54.36 78.10
C GLU A 455 -9.08 -54.14 79.60
N LYS A 456 -9.51 -52.93 80.01
CA LYS A 456 -9.82 -52.65 81.42
C LYS A 456 -10.95 -53.53 81.96
N LYS A 457 -12.05 -53.70 81.21
CA LYS A 457 -13.14 -54.63 81.58
C LYS A 457 -12.64 -56.08 81.65
N LEU A 458 -11.72 -56.47 80.76
CA LEU A 458 -11.13 -57.81 80.73
C LEU A 458 -10.21 -58.03 81.94
N GLN A 459 -9.44 -57.01 82.35
CA GLN A 459 -8.65 -57.04 83.58
C GLN A 459 -9.54 -57.11 84.83
N ASP A 460 -10.62 -56.32 84.90
CA ASP A 460 -11.57 -56.36 86.02
C ASP A 460 -12.24 -57.75 86.14
N LEU A 461 -12.59 -58.38 85.01
CA LEU A 461 -13.08 -59.77 84.95
C LEU A 461 -12.00 -60.79 85.34
N SER A 462 -10.74 -60.57 84.96
CA SER A 462 -9.62 -61.43 85.37
C SER A 462 -9.41 -61.39 86.89
N ASN A 463 -9.40 -60.19 87.47
CA ASN A 463 -9.29 -59.98 88.92
C ASN A 463 -10.47 -60.66 89.67
N SER A 464 -11.68 -60.56 89.11
CA SER A 464 -12.88 -61.23 89.65
C SER A 464 -12.76 -62.77 89.58
N ASN A 465 -12.23 -63.32 88.48
CA ASN A 465 -11.95 -64.75 88.34
C ASN A 465 -10.86 -65.22 89.32
N GLU A 466 -9.81 -64.44 89.57
CA GLU A 466 -8.80 -64.76 90.59
C GLU A 466 -9.40 -64.82 92.00
N GLU A 467 -10.31 -63.90 92.34
CA GLU A 467 -11.03 -63.91 93.61
C GLU A 467 -11.99 -65.12 93.71
N LEU A 468 -12.68 -65.50 92.63
CA LEU A 468 -13.46 -66.74 92.59
C LEU A 468 -12.59 -67.99 92.77
N ILE A 469 -11.39 -68.04 92.15
CA ILE A 469 -10.41 -69.12 92.35
C ILE A 469 -9.94 -69.15 93.82
N ARG A 470 -9.74 -67.98 94.45
CA ARG A 470 -9.38 -67.87 95.86
C ARG A 470 -10.48 -68.40 96.78
N GLN A 471 -11.75 -68.10 96.48
CA GLN A 471 -12.91 -68.64 97.20
C GLN A 471 -13.06 -70.15 97.02
N VAL A 472 -12.81 -70.67 95.82
CA VAL A 472 -12.77 -72.12 95.55
C VAL A 472 -11.66 -72.80 96.35
N LYS A 473 -10.44 -72.23 96.41
CA LYS A 473 -9.35 -72.74 97.26
C LYS A 473 -9.73 -72.76 98.74
N LEU A 474 -10.33 -71.69 99.25
CA LEU A 474 -10.79 -71.64 100.65
C LEU A 474 -11.83 -72.73 100.95
N ARG A 475 -12.76 -73.00 100.02
CA ARG A 475 -13.70 -74.12 100.14
C ARG A 475 -13.02 -75.49 100.03
N GLN A 476 -11.99 -75.63 99.20
CA GLN A 476 -11.17 -76.85 99.14
C GLN A 476 -10.47 -77.12 100.47
N GLU A 477 -9.91 -76.09 101.12
CA GLU A 477 -9.30 -76.19 102.45
C GLU A 477 -10.34 -76.54 103.53
N GLN A 478 -11.55 -75.99 103.46
CA GLN A 478 -12.67 -76.39 104.32
C GLN A 478 -13.05 -77.86 104.11
N VAL A 479 -13.10 -78.35 102.87
CA VAL A 479 -13.35 -79.77 102.56
C VAL A 479 -12.25 -80.65 103.15
N CYS A 480 -10.97 -80.31 102.99
CA CYS A 480 -9.88 -81.08 103.60
C CYS A 480 -9.90 -81.08 105.13
N SER A 481 -10.42 -80.03 105.77
CA SER A 481 -10.67 -80.00 107.22
C SER A 481 -11.80 -80.96 107.64
N ILE A 482 -12.88 -81.02 106.84
CA ILE A 482 -13.98 -81.98 107.04
C ILE A 482 -13.49 -83.42 106.81
N GLU A 483 -12.69 -83.67 105.77
CA GLU A 483 -12.07 -84.98 105.50
C GLU A 483 -11.12 -85.43 106.63
N LYS A 484 -10.46 -84.49 107.32
CA LYS A 484 -9.65 -84.77 108.51
C LYS A 484 -10.53 -85.17 109.70
N ALA A 485 -11.62 -84.45 109.95
CA ALA A 485 -12.58 -84.78 111.02
C ALA A 485 -13.27 -86.14 110.78
N ILE A 486 -13.63 -86.47 109.53
CA ILE A 486 -14.18 -87.79 109.16
C ILE A 486 -13.18 -88.91 109.49
N ARG A 487 -11.89 -88.71 109.20
CA ARG A 487 -10.83 -89.67 109.52
C ARG A 487 -10.68 -89.89 111.02
N GLU A 488 -10.68 -88.82 111.80
CA GLU A 488 -10.60 -88.87 113.27
C GLU A 488 -11.79 -89.63 113.87
N CYS A 489 -13.03 -89.42 113.39
CA CYS A 489 -14.18 -90.23 113.79
C CYS A 489 -14.12 -91.71 113.31
N THR A 490 -13.34 -92.01 112.28
CA THR A 490 -13.15 -93.39 111.78
C THR A 490 -12.19 -94.17 112.69
N ASP A 491 -11.11 -93.50 113.14
CA ASP A 491 -10.12 -94.08 114.05
C ASP A 491 -10.71 -94.36 115.45
N GLU A 492 -11.60 -93.49 115.96
CA GLU A 492 -12.36 -93.74 117.20
C GLU A 492 -13.27 -94.98 117.10
N LEU A 493 -13.86 -95.22 115.93
CA LEU A 493 -14.72 -96.39 115.65
C LEU A 493 -13.93 -97.71 115.58
N GLU A 494 -12.66 -97.67 115.16
CA GLU A 494 -11.77 -98.84 115.26
C GLU A 494 -11.25 -99.07 116.69
N ALA A 495 -11.04 -98.02 117.48
CA ALA A 495 -10.62 -98.15 118.88
C ALA A 495 -11.66 -98.90 119.73
N MET A 496 -12.95 -98.60 119.57
CA MET A 496 -14.03 -99.34 120.25
C MET A 496 -14.07 -100.83 119.88
N ARG A 497 -13.64 -101.20 118.66
CA ARG A 497 -13.66 -102.59 118.18
C ARG A 497 -12.59 -103.48 118.83
N ARG A 498 -11.60 -102.90 119.52
CA ARG A 498 -10.49 -103.64 120.18
C ARG A 498 -10.78 -104.07 121.62
N HIS A 499 -11.94 -103.74 122.20
CA HIS A 499 -12.33 -104.17 123.56
C HIS A 499 -13.17 -105.47 123.63
N GLN A 500 -13.43 -106.13 122.50
CA GLN A 500 -14.29 -107.32 122.42
C GLN A 500 -13.55 -108.67 122.34
N SER A 501 -12.21 -108.70 122.47
CA SER A 501 -11.37 -109.91 122.30
C SER A 501 -10.89 -110.59 123.61
N SER A 502 -11.54 -110.34 124.75
CA SER A 502 -11.11 -110.85 126.07
C SER A 502 -12.07 -111.86 126.74
N ILE A 503 -13.02 -112.45 125.99
CA ILE A 503 -14.05 -113.38 126.52
C ILE A 503 -13.98 -114.75 125.81
N THR A 504 -12.78 -115.17 125.37
CA THR A 504 -12.62 -116.38 124.52
C THR A 504 -11.59 -117.41 125.02
N ASP A 505 -11.06 -117.27 126.25
CA ASP A 505 -10.00 -118.14 126.79
C ASP A 505 -10.43 -119.08 127.96
N LEU A 506 -11.74 -119.29 128.19
CA LEU A 506 -12.24 -120.21 129.26
C LEU A 506 -13.38 -121.17 128.85
N THR A 507 -13.47 -121.54 127.56
CA THR A 507 -14.48 -122.52 127.08
C THR A 507 -13.88 -123.73 126.34
N VAL A 508 -12.56 -123.86 126.26
CA VAL A 508 -11.87 -125.02 125.64
C VAL A 508 -11.06 -125.84 126.67
N GLU A 509 -11.43 -125.73 127.96
CA GLU A 509 -11.37 -126.86 128.89
C GLU A 509 -12.75 -127.56 128.82
N MET A 510 -13.11 -128.15 127.68
CA MET A 510 -12.80 -129.56 127.42
C MET A 510 -12.83 -130.39 128.71
N ASN A 511 -13.89 -131.17 128.92
CA ASN A 511 -13.97 -132.52 128.34
C ASN A 511 -12.78 -133.45 128.68
N SER A 512 -12.14 -133.25 129.84
CA SER A 512 -11.34 -134.29 130.49
C SER A 512 -12.22 -135.16 131.39
N LYS A 513 -12.83 -136.18 130.78
CA LYS A 513 -13.45 -137.36 131.42
C LYS A 513 -14.79 -137.02 132.12
N GLU A 514 -15.89 -137.63 131.72
CA GLU A 514 -16.07 -139.03 132.10
C GLU A 514 -15.92 -140.00 130.92
N CYS A 515 -14.82 -140.75 130.94
CA CYS A 515 -14.72 -141.96 130.14
C CYS A 515 -15.74 -142.95 130.72
N HIS A 516 -16.64 -143.48 129.90
CA HIS A 516 -16.47 -144.87 129.47
C HIS A 516 -17.44 -145.24 128.33
N LEU A 517 -16.86 -145.96 127.36
CA LEU A 517 -17.50 -147.00 126.55
C LEU A 517 -18.93 -146.70 126.06
N SER A 518 -19.15 -146.36 124.79
CA SER A 518 -18.65 -147.09 123.62
C SER A 518 -18.55 -148.60 123.90
N VAL A 519 -19.59 -149.35 123.57
CA VAL A 519 -19.46 -150.65 122.89
C VAL A 519 -20.88 -151.17 122.63
N VAL A 520 -21.21 -151.25 121.35
CA VAL A 520 -21.84 -152.43 120.75
C VAL A 520 -22.74 -153.25 121.70
N LYS A 521 -24.04 -152.99 121.67
CA LYS A 521 -24.92 -153.81 120.84
C LYS A 521 -26.15 -153.00 120.44
N LYS A 522 -26.25 -152.52 119.19
CA LYS A 522 -26.36 -153.30 117.92
C LYS A 522 -27.71 -154.00 117.87
N LYS A 523 -28.48 -153.71 116.80
CA LYS A 523 -29.91 -154.05 116.62
C LYS A 523 -30.78 -153.15 117.51
N LEU A 524 -31.86 -152.52 117.04
CA LEU A 524 -32.62 -152.60 115.78
C LEU A 524 -32.91 -151.13 115.39
N GLN A 525 -32.82 -150.63 114.15
CA GLN A 525 -33.32 -151.15 112.87
C GLN A 525 -34.85 -151.36 112.95
N GLU A 526 -35.62 -150.80 112.01
CA GLU A 526 -37.10 -150.72 112.05
C GLU A 526 -37.62 -149.79 113.18
N SER A 527 -38.59 -148.91 112.98
CA SER A 527 -39.40 -148.53 111.80
C SER A 527 -39.71 -147.02 111.92
N MET A 528 -39.61 -146.21 110.86
CA MET A 528 -40.58 -146.04 109.78
C MET A 528 -41.92 -145.41 110.24
N GLU A 529 -42.35 -144.42 109.44
CA GLU A 529 -43.73 -143.96 109.17
C GLU A 529 -44.35 -142.71 109.85
N GLU A 530 -45.01 -141.93 108.98
CA GLU A 530 -46.03 -140.86 109.17
C GLU A 530 -45.66 -139.39 109.54
N LEU A 531 -46.20 -138.31 108.91
CA LEU A 531 -46.57 -137.97 107.49
C LEU A 531 -47.03 -136.46 107.35
N GLN A 532 -46.79 -135.82 106.19
CA GLN A 532 -47.57 -134.76 105.44
C GLN A 532 -48.14 -133.41 106.04
N SER A 533 -47.97 -132.26 105.33
CA SER A 533 -48.99 -131.57 104.43
C SER A 533 -49.07 -129.99 104.36
N LEU A 534 -49.11 -129.40 103.14
CA LEU A 534 -49.75 -128.09 102.64
C LEU A 534 -49.32 -126.67 103.18
N GLU A 535 -49.73 -125.46 102.67
CA GLU A 535 -49.91 -124.85 101.29
C GLU A 535 -50.33 -123.31 101.34
N GLU A 536 -50.36 -122.58 100.19
CA GLU A 536 -51.15 -121.35 99.78
C GLU A 536 -50.61 -119.86 99.74
N GLN A 537 -50.55 -119.31 98.49
CA GLN A 537 -50.98 -117.97 97.94
C GLN A 537 -50.33 -116.56 98.32
N LYS A 538 -50.60 -115.38 97.65
CA LYS A 538 -50.55 -114.91 96.21
C LYS A 538 -51.02 -113.42 95.97
N VAL A 539 -50.17 -112.52 95.39
CA VAL A 539 -50.40 -111.32 94.45
C VAL A 539 -51.38 -110.13 94.75
N LYS A 540 -50.93 -108.86 94.49
CA LYS A 540 -51.66 -107.78 93.69
C LYS A 540 -50.95 -106.41 93.50
N LEU A 541 -50.85 -105.95 92.22
CA LEU A 541 -51.18 -104.65 91.52
C LEU A 541 -51.13 -103.27 92.26
N GLN A 542 -50.87 -102.05 91.71
CA GLN A 542 -50.67 -101.35 90.39
C GLN A 542 -51.71 -100.20 90.13
N ALA A 543 -51.27 -98.99 89.68
CA ALA A 543 -51.91 -97.98 88.77
C ALA A 543 -52.23 -96.50 89.20
N SER A 544 -52.04 -95.57 88.22
CA SER A 544 -52.87 -94.36 87.83
C SER A 544 -52.79 -92.97 88.52
N LEU A 545 -52.60 -91.85 87.75
CA LEU A 545 -53.63 -90.82 87.37
C LEU A 545 -53.06 -89.41 86.93
N ILE A 546 -53.84 -88.61 86.16
CA ILE A 546 -53.62 -87.19 85.73
C ILE A 546 -54.91 -86.35 85.96
N GLU A 547 -54.83 -85.11 86.49
CA GLU A 547 -55.77 -83.94 86.36
C GLU A 547 -55.14 -82.69 87.08
N HIS A 548 -55.55 -81.40 86.99
CA HIS A 548 -56.21 -80.53 85.97
C HIS A 548 -56.35 -79.06 86.52
N GLU A 549 -57.33 -78.25 86.03
CA GLU A 549 -57.88 -76.94 86.52
C GLU A 549 -57.06 -75.62 86.28
N LEU A 550 -57.64 -74.44 85.94
CA LEU A 550 -59.03 -74.03 85.59
C LEU A 550 -59.11 -72.79 84.62
N ARG A 551 -60.09 -71.85 84.70
CA ARG A 551 -60.50 -70.92 83.59
C ARG A 551 -61.10 -69.52 83.98
N ALA A 552 -60.79 -68.46 83.22
CA ALA A 552 -61.60 -67.25 82.94
C ALA A 552 -61.09 -66.54 81.63
N LYS A 553 -61.82 -66.32 80.52
CA LYS A 553 -63.07 -65.56 80.21
C LYS A 553 -62.84 -64.02 80.13
N GLU A 554 -63.32 -63.23 79.14
CA GLU A 554 -64.35 -63.46 78.11
C GLU A 554 -64.24 -62.51 76.86
N LEU A 555 -65.12 -62.78 75.88
CA LEU A 555 -65.41 -62.27 74.51
C LEU A 555 -65.58 -60.74 74.34
N ASP A 556 -65.42 -60.06 73.18
CA ASP A 556 -65.63 -60.29 71.71
C ASP A 556 -66.98 -59.78 71.16
N GLU A 557 -66.94 -58.73 70.31
CA GLU A 557 -68.04 -58.39 69.39
C GLU A 557 -67.56 -57.72 68.07
N LYS A 558 -66.94 -58.55 67.22
CA LYS A 558 -67.21 -58.69 65.77
C LYS A 558 -67.64 -57.48 64.91
N ASP A 559 -66.80 -57.21 63.91
CA ASP A 559 -67.13 -57.50 62.49
C ASP A 559 -68.54 -57.12 61.98
N GLN A 560 -68.86 -55.81 61.94
CA GLN A 560 -69.83 -55.26 60.96
C GLN A 560 -69.75 -53.73 60.83
N LYS A 561 -68.95 -53.24 59.87
CA LYS A 561 -69.18 -52.03 59.02
C LYS A 561 -67.99 -51.71 58.10
N LEU A 562 -67.41 -52.74 57.49
CA LEU A 562 -66.57 -52.57 56.30
C LEU A 562 -67.52 -52.38 55.10
N LYS A 563 -67.70 -51.11 54.66
CA LYS A 563 -68.82 -50.62 53.81
C LYS A 563 -70.14 -50.54 54.63
N THR A 564 -70.97 -49.50 54.56
CA THR A 564 -71.01 -48.26 53.74
C THR A 564 -71.96 -47.25 54.39
N THR A 565 -71.52 -46.00 54.54
CA THR A 565 -72.31 -44.75 54.45
C THR A 565 -71.25 -43.65 54.28
N GLU A 566 -70.89 -43.20 53.07
CA GLU A 566 -71.71 -42.45 52.09
C GLU A 566 -72.31 -41.17 52.67
N HIS A 567 -72.20 -40.08 51.89
CA HIS A 567 -72.36 -38.67 52.28
C HIS A 567 -71.32 -38.19 53.33
N GLU A 568 -70.47 -37.19 53.06
CA GLU A 568 -70.68 -36.02 52.19
C GLU A 568 -69.66 -35.85 51.05
N LEU A 569 -69.58 -36.81 50.11
CA LEU A 569 -69.17 -36.51 48.72
C LEU A 569 -70.29 -35.76 47.96
N ALA A 570 -70.84 -34.74 48.62
CA ALA A 570 -71.87 -33.82 48.13
C ALA A 570 -71.63 -32.37 48.62
N LYS A 571 -70.40 -32.05 49.08
CA LYS A 571 -69.90 -30.67 49.23
C LYS A 571 -68.84 -30.27 48.19
N TRP A 572 -68.85 -30.98 47.06
CA TRP A 572 -68.86 -30.33 45.73
C TRP A 572 -69.90 -29.17 45.77
N VAL A 573 -69.74 -27.95 45.21
CA VAL A 573 -68.81 -27.38 44.23
C VAL A 573 -68.68 -25.86 44.48
N LYS A 574 -68.01 -25.41 45.55
CA LYS A 574 -67.73 -23.97 45.70
C LYS A 574 -66.25 -23.64 45.79
N ASP A 575 -65.81 -23.11 44.66
CA ASP A 575 -64.70 -22.17 44.51
C ASP A 575 -63.33 -22.83 44.35
N TYR A 576 -63.31 -23.80 43.42
CA TYR A 576 -62.14 -24.11 42.60
C TYR A 576 -61.92 -22.99 41.55
N GLU A 577 -61.77 -21.75 42.00
CA GLU A 577 -61.27 -20.67 41.15
C GLU A 577 -60.61 -19.58 42.00
N VAL A 578 -59.67 -18.85 41.39
CA VAL A 578 -58.79 -17.83 42.01
C VAL A 578 -57.66 -18.39 42.90
N LYS A 579 -56.50 -18.55 42.25
CA LYS A 579 -55.18 -17.98 42.63
C LYS A 579 -54.97 -17.76 44.15
N ALA A 580 -53.88 -18.25 44.77
CA ALA A 580 -52.54 -17.79 44.43
C ALA A 580 -51.44 -18.41 45.34
N LYS A 581 -50.26 -18.67 44.75
CA LYS A 581 -48.89 -18.53 45.35
C LYS A 581 -48.53 -19.42 46.57
N GLN A 582 -47.29 -19.86 46.80
CA GLN A 582 -46.02 -19.88 46.04
C GLN A 582 -45.15 -20.99 46.70
N LEU A 583 -44.66 -22.01 45.97
CA LEU A 583 -43.27 -22.08 45.45
C LEU A 583 -42.22 -21.75 46.53
N SER A 584 -41.41 -22.66 47.09
CA SER A 584 -40.72 -23.87 46.56
C SER A 584 -39.77 -23.59 45.39
N ARG A 585 -38.51 -24.05 45.52
CA ARG A 585 -37.59 -24.27 44.38
C ARG A 585 -36.42 -25.21 44.75
N PHE A 586 -36.29 -26.29 43.99
CA PHE A 586 -35.06 -27.08 43.82
C PHE A 586 -34.91 -27.38 42.32
N CYS A 587 -33.71 -27.71 41.84
CA CYS A 587 -33.39 -27.75 40.40
C CYS A 587 -33.11 -29.16 39.88
N GLN A 588 -33.59 -29.48 38.66
CA GLN A 588 -32.90 -30.42 37.76
C GLN A 588 -33.29 -30.28 36.27
N GLU A 589 -32.26 -30.35 35.42
CA GLU A 589 -32.11 -30.80 34.01
C GLU A 589 -33.03 -30.40 32.80
N ARG A 590 -32.31 -29.94 31.75
CA ARG A 590 -32.52 -29.89 30.27
C ARG A 590 -33.84 -30.44 29.67
N ASN A 591 -34.50 -29.77 28.71
CA ASN A 591 -33.99 -29.54 27.34
C ASN A 591 -34.84 -28.53 26.50
N ILE A 592 -34.22 -27.90 25.48
CA ILE A 592 -34.76 -27.40 24.18
C ILE A 592 -35.80 -26.22 24.10
N ASP A 593 -35.41 -25.23 23.27
CA ASP A 593 -36.17 -24.29 22.40
C ASP A 593 -36.78 -22.91 22.77
N GLN A 594 -36.61 -22.02 21.77
CA GLN A 594 -37.32 -20.77 21.38
C GLN A 594 -37.13 -19.43 22.14
N HIS A 595 -36.75 -18.41 21.33
CA HIS A 595 -37.19 -16.98 21.25
C HIS A 595 -37.50 -16.15 22.54
N ALA A 596 -37.36 -14.82 22.60
CA ALA A 596 -37.21 -13.78 21.58
C ALA A 596 -36.56 -12.50 22.17
N ALA A 597 -36.09 -11.57 21.33
CA ALA A 597 -36.06 -10.12 21.67
C ALA A 597 -35.85 -9.20 20.44
N LEU A 598 -36.92 -8.86 19.71
CA LEU A 598 -37.02 -7.64 18.90
C LEU A 598 -38.49 -7.17 18.86
N THR A 599 -38.75 -5.92 19.24
CA THR A 599 -40.07 -5.25 19.23
C THR A 599 -39.85 -3.73 18.95
N PRO A 600 -40.85 -2.93 18.49
CA PRO A 600 -40.88 -2.66 17.06
C PRO A 600 -41.21 -1.20 16.66
N THR A 601 -41.27 -1.02 15.34
CA THR A 601 -41.66 0.15 14.53
C THR A 601 -43.14 0.60 14.69
N LEU A 602 -43.47 1.86 14.34
CA LEU A 602 -44.35 2.27 13.20
C LEU A 602 -45.07 3.66 13.37
N ASN A 603 -44.88 4.54 12.37
CA ASN A 603 -45.89 5.35 11.61
C ASN A 603 -47.03 6.17 12.31
N SER A 604 -47.58 7.27 11.77
CA SER A 604 -47.29 8.17 10.61
C SER A 604 -48.36 9.30 10.50
N ARG A 605 -48.19 10.26 9.54
CA ARG A 605 -49.22 11.22 8.98
C ARG A 605 -49.56 12.45 9.87
N LYS A 606 -49.92 13.66 9.36
CA LYS A 606 -49.97 14.28 8.00
C LYS A 606 -50.17 15.82 8.09
N ARG A 607 -49.79 16.56 7.01
CA ARG A 607 -50.31 17.88 6.51
C ARG A 607 -50.02 19.18 7.30
N GLY A 608 -49.65 20.26 6.57
CA GLY A 608 -50.00 21.65 6.98
C GLY A 608 -49.17 22.87 6.45
N ARG A 609 -49.34 23.25 5.18
CA ARG A 609 -49.35 24.63 4.57
C ARG A 609 -48.57 25.86 5.16
N HIS A 610 -47.88 26.54 4.22
CA HIS A 610 -47.86 27.99 3.88
C HIS A 610 -46.84 29.03 4.43
N ASP A 611 -46.49 29.92 3.47
CA ASP A 611 -45.99 31.31 3.49
C ASP A 611 -44.56 31.60 3.99
N GLU A 612 -43.66 32.01 3.08
CA GLU A 612 -43.26 33.40 2.71
C GLU A 612 -42.25 34.03 3.69
N GLU A 613 -41.02 34.32 3.23
CA GLU A 613 -40.68 35.67 2.79
C GLU A 613 -39.38 35.72 1.96
N SER A 614 -39.09 36.89 1.39
CA SER A 614 -38.03 37.18 0.43
C SER A 614 -36.72 37.64 1.09
N LEU A 615 -35.81 38.18 0.26
CA LEU A 615 -34.52 38.84 0.54
C LEU A 615 -33.31 37.91 0.48
N SER A 616 -32.65 37.79 -0.69
CA SER A 616 -31.80 38.81 -1.32
C SER A 616 -30.53 39.10 -0.52
N GLN A 617 -29.43 38.45 -0.91
CA GLN A 617 -28.16 39.14 -0.98
C GLN A 617 -27.34 38.65 -2.17
N SER A 618 -27.22 39.52 -3.16
CA SER A 618 -26.20 39.44 -4.19
C SER A 618 -24.84 39.39 -3.53
N LEU A 619 -24.02 38.39 -3.90
CA LEU A 619 -22.58 38.59 -3.82
C LEU A 619 -22.23 39.58 -4.91
N ASP A 620 -22.00 40.82 -4.52
CA ASP A 620 -21.38 41.82 -5.39
C ASP A 620 -20.03 41.27 -5.83
N ILE A 621 -19.98 40.79 -7.07
CA ILE A 621 -18.71 40.64 -7.77
C ILE A 621 -18.22 42.07 -7.94
N GLU A 622 -17.26 42.46 -7.10
CA GLU A 622 -16.46 43.66 -7.30
C GLU A 622 -16.06 43.68 -8.78
N LYS A 623 -16.42 44.74 -9.49
CA LYS A 623 -15.88 44.98 -10.83
C LYS A 623 -14.39 45.26 -10.65
N GLU A 624 -13.61 44.19 -10.66
CA GLU A 624 -12.15 44.20 -10.78
C GLU A 624 -11.81 45.19 -11.91
N ASN A 625 -10.95 46.17 -11.63
CA ASN A 625 -10.64 47.26 -12.57
C ASN A 625 -9.91 46.71 -13.81
N THR A 626 -10.66 46.16 -14.75
CA THR A 626 -10.13 45.65 -16.02
C THR A 626 -9.58 46.81 -16.83
N TYR A 627 -8.36 46.65 -17.32
CA TYR A 627 -7.68 47.64 -18.13
C TYR A 627 -8.37 47.82 -19.49
N ASP A 628 -8.79 49.05 -19.80
CA ASP A 628 -9.44 49.35 -21.07
C ASP A 628 -8.43 49.44 -22.23
N PHE A 629 -8.28 48.33 -22.95
CA PHE A 629 -7.48 48.24 -24.16
C PHE A 629 -8.08 49.00 -25.36
N GLU A 630 -9.38 49.31 -25.38
CA GLU A 630 -9.98 50.12 -26.46
C GLU A 630 -9.54 51.58 -26.38
N ASN A 631 -9.28 52.10 -25.18
CA ASN A 631 -8.68 53.41 -24.98
C ASN A 631 -7.23 53.51 -25.53
N GLN A 632 -6.57 52.38 -25.83
CA GLN A 632 -5.30 52.39 -26.58
C GLN A 632 -5.49 52.42 -28.11
N ARG A 633 -6.74 52.30 -28.58
CA ARG A 633 -7.18 52.42 -29.99
C ARG A 633 -7.98 53.69 -30.23
N SER A 634 -8.00 54.62 -29.27
CA SER A 634 -8.78 55.85 -29.38
C SER A 634 -8.20 56.77 -30.48
N PRO A 635 -9.04 57.63 -31.12
CA PRO A 635 -8.64 58.55 -32.18
C PRO A 635 -7.33 59.32 -31.96
N ASP A 636 -7.04 59.73 -30.72
CA ASP A 636 -5.88 60.52 -30.34
C ASP A 636 -4.55 59.73 -30.24
N LYS A 637 -4.59 58.38 -30.26
CA LYS A 637 -3.38 57.56 -30.22
C LYS A 637 -2.69 57.42 -31.58
N PHE A 638 -3.46 57.50 -32.66
CA PHE A 638 -2.96 57.30 -34.02
C PHE A 638 -2.14 58.51 -34.51
N LYS A 639 -0.96 58.25 -35.05
CA LYS A 639 -0.05 59.25 -35.63
C LYS A 639 0.48 58.76 -36.97
N ILE A 640 0.77 59.71 -37.86
CA ILE A 640 1.39 59.42 -39.16
C ILE A 640 2.78 58.78 -38.94
N ASP A 641 3.14 57.89 -39.85
CA ASP A 641 4.33 57.04 -39.89
C ASP A 641 4.48 56.00 -38.75
N GLN A 642 3.55 55.89 -37.81
CA GLN A 642 3.48 54.73 -36.90
C GLN A 642 3.20 53.43 -37.65
N ILE A 643 3.74 52.31 -37.13
CA ILE A 643 3.42 50.96 -37.59
C ILE A 643 2.52 50.30 -36.55
N TRP A 644 1.42 49.72 -37.01
CA TRP A 644 0.45 49.06 -36.16
C TRP A 644 0.21 47.62 -36.62
N ALA A 645 -0.05 46.74 -35.66
CA ALA A 645 -0.61 45.42 -35.93
C ALA A 645 -2.10 45.56 -36.26
N ILE A 646 -2.56 44.90 -37.31
CA ILE A 646 -3.94 44.93 -37.79
C ILE A 646 -4.56 43.54 -37.79
N TYR A 647 -5.83 43.47 -37.39
CA TYR A 647 -6.63 42.26 -37.47
C TYR A 647 -7.00 41.99 -38.94
N SER A 648 -6.81 40.76 -39.39
CA SER A 648 -7.20 40.31 -40.73
C SER A 648 -8.25 39.22 -40.64
N ASP A 649 -9.29 39.31 -41.47
CA ASP A 649 -10.36 38.30 -41.50
C ASP A 649 -9.82 36.91 -41.89
N ASN A 650 -8.91 36.85 -42.85
CA ASN A 650 -8.22 35.61 -43.27
C ASN A 650 -7.38 34.95 -42.15
N ASP A 651 -7.00 35.67 -41.09
CA ASP A 651 -6.09 35.19 -40.03
C ASP A 651 -6.83 34.93 -38.70
N LYS A 652 -8.11 34.48 -38.77
CA LYS A 652 -8.97 34.21 -37.60
C LYS A 652 -9.07 35.40 -36.62
N ARG A 653 -9.04 36.63 -37.14
CA ARG A 653 -8.93 37.89 -36.37
C ARG A 653 -7.70 38.00 -35.46
N MET A 654 -6.59 37.35 -35.79
CA MET A 654 -5.32 37.58 -35.08
C MET A 654 -4.55 38.78 -35.66
N PRO A 655 -3.81 39.55 -34.83
CA PRO A 655 -3.09 40.74 -35.26
C PRO A 655 -1.71 40.42 -35.86
N ARG A 656 -1.69 39.58 -36.91
CA ARG A 656 -0.46 39.04 -37.53
C ARG A 656 0.13 39.93 -38.63
N LYS A 657 -0.66 40.85 -39.20
CA LYS A 657 -0.25 41.75 -40.29
C LYS A 657 0.09 43.13 -39.73
N TYR A 658 0.97 43.84 -40.43
CA TYR A 658 1.38 45.19 -40.05
C TYR A 658 1.07 46.19 -41.16
N ALA A 659 0.76 47.42 -40.80
CA ALA A 659 0.61 48.51 -41.74
C ALA A 659 1.13 49.82 -41.15
N GLN A 660 1.72 50.68 -41.98
CA GLN A 660 2.17 52.01 -41.57
C GLN A 660 1.08 53.04 -41.89
N ILE A 661 0.73 53.89 -40.92
CA ILE A 661 -0.22 54.99 -41.11
C ILE A 661 0.42 56.06 -42.00
N LYS A 662 -0.24 56.40 -43.12
CA LYS A 662 0.20 57.43 -44.07
C LYS A 662 -0.64 58.69 -44.05
N ARG A 663 -1.93 58.58 -43.75
CA ARG A 663 -2.83 59.73 -43.57
C ARG A 663 -3.94 59.39 -42.59
N ILE A 664 -4.44 60.41 -41.90
CA ILE A 664 -5.54 60.31 -40.95
C ILE A 664 -6.60 61.32 -41.40
N ASP A 665 -7.77 60.83 -41.81
CA ASP A 665 -8.91 61.66 -42.20
C ASP A 665 -9.91 61.64 -41.02
N THR A 666 -10.22 62.80 -40.44
CA THR A 666 -10.98 62.89 -39.18
C THR A 666 -12.48 63.19 -39.34
N SER A 667 -12.97 63.35 -40.57
CA SER A 667 -14.37 63.73 -40.87
C SER A 667 -14.82 63.10 -42.19
N PRO A 668 -16.09 62.63 -42.32
CA PRO A 668 -17.14 62.59 -41.28
C PRO A 668 -16.94 61.48 -40.24
N GLU A 669 -16.09 60.50 -40.53
CA GLU A 669 -15.69 59.40 -39.64
C GLU A 669 -14.17 59.26 -39.68
N LEU A 670 -13.55 58.81 -38.58
CA LEU A 670 -12.10 58.60 -38.54
C LEU A 670 -11.69 57.46 -39.47
N LYS A 671 -10.92 57.78 -40.52
CA LYS A 671 -10.42 56.83 -41.52
C LYS A 671 -8.91 56.92 -41.63
N LEU A 672 -8.25 55.76 -41.48
CA LEU A 672 -6.79 55.64 -41.46
C LEU A 672 -6.33 55.08 -42.81
N HIS A 673 -5.58 55.89 -43.57
CA HIS A 673 -4.96 55.45 -44.81
C HIS A 673 -3.62 54.84 -44.47
N VAL A 674 -3.47 53.55 -44.76
CA VAL A 674 -2.29 52.77 -44.40
C VAL A 674 -1.60 52.18 -45.62
N ALA A 675 -0.30 51.95 -45.50
CA ALA A 675 0.48 51.16 -46.44
C ALA A 675 0.89 49.84 -45.75
N PRO A 676 0.40 48.67 -46.22
CA PRO A 676 0.75 47.39 -45.63
C PRO A 676 2.25 47.09 -45.68
N LEU A 677 2.72 46.36 -44.69
CA LEU A 677 4.06 45.79 -44.64
C LEU A 677 3.99 44.34 -45.14
N VAL A 678 4.91 43.96 -46.02
CA VAL A 678 5.03 42.62 -46.62
C VAL A 678 6.40 42.06 -46.27
N LEU A 679 6.46 40.78 -45.90
CA LEU A 679 7.71 40.10 -45.52
C LEU A 679 8.76 40.20 -46.65
N TYR A 680 10.02 40.41 -46.29
CA TYR A 680 11.13 40.57 -47.22
C TYR A 680 12.47 40.10 -46.63
N PRO A 681 13.16 39.11 -47.25
CA PRO A 681 12.72 38.35 -48.42
C PRO A 681 11.46 37.51 -48.13
N PRO A 682 10.71 37.09 -49.16
CA PRO A 682 9.67 36.08 -49.00
C PRO A 682 10.24 34.79 -48.40
N PRO A 683 9.45 33.96 -47.71
CA PRO A 683 9.92 32.68 -47.18
C PRO A 683 10.40 31.78 -48.33
N ILE A 684 11.59 31.21 -48.20
CA ILE A 684 12.14 30.24 -49.17
C ILE A 684 11.51 28.86 -48.99
N ASN A 685 11.13 28.52 -47.75
CA ASN A 685 10.44 27.29 -47.41
C ASN A 685 8.93 27.53 -47.33
N LEU A 686 8.14 26.51 -47.68
CA LEU A 686 6.71 26.43 -47.43
C LEU A 686 6.44 26.34 -45.92
N MET A 687 6.45 27.49 -45.24
CA MET A 687 5.94 27.59 -43.88
C MET A 687 4.43 27.38 -43.88
N THR A 688 3.96 26.50 -43.00
CA THR A 688 2.54 26.19 -42.79
C THR A 688 1.79 27.30 -42.06
N HIS A 689 2.49 28.11 -41.26
CA HIS A 689 1.91 29.17 -40.42
C HIS A 689 2.28 30.59 -40.90
N PRO A 690 1.40 31.60 -40.72
CA PRO A 690 1.71 32.98 -41.11
C PRO A 690 2.86 33.60 -40.29
N VAL A 691 3.68 34.41 -40.95
CA VAL A 691 4.89 35.01 -40.37
C VAL A 691 4.64 36.44 -39.87
N SER A 692 4.78 36.65 -38.57
CA SER A 692 4.71 37.97 -37.92
C SER A 692 6.09 38.52 -37.50
N CYS A 693 7.08 37.66 -37.28
CA CYS A 693 8.42 38.08 -36.92
C CYS A 693 9.36 38.08 -38.12
N GLY A 694 10.17 39.13 -38.27
CA GLY A 694 11.13 39.22 -39.37
C GLY A 694 11.32 40.61 -39.96
N ARG A 695 11.85 40.60 -41.18
CA ARG A 695 12.09 41.78 -42.01
C ARG A 695 10.90 42.02 -42.93
N PHE A 696 10.45 43.26 -43.00
CA PHE A 696 9.31 43.70 -43.80
C PHE A 696 9.70 44.89 -44.68
N LYS A 697 9.06 44.99 -45.84
CA LYS A 697 9.08 46.17 -46.71
C LYS A 697 7.68 46.76 -46.82
N LEU A 698 7.57 48.08 -46.98
CA LEU A 698 6.29 48.68 -47.38
C LEU A 698 5.88 48.22 -48.78
N LYS A 699 4.60 47.87 -48.92
CA LYS A 699 3.94 47.64 -50.21
C LYS A 699 3.87 48.97 -50.95
N ILE A 700 4.43 49.02 -52.16
CA ILE A 700 4.33 50.18 -53.05
C ILE A 700 2.98 50.09 -53.77
N GLY A 701 2.16 51.13 -53.69
CA GLY A 701 0.84 51.16 -54.32
C GLY A 701 -0.10 52.18 -53.68
N LYS A 702 -1.40 52.05 -54.00
CA LYS A 702 -2.48 52.85 -53.38
C LYS A 702 -2.60 52.47 -51.89
N ALA A 703 -2.78 53.47 -51.03
CA ALA A 703 -3.04 53.23 -49.61
C ALA A 703 -4.39 52.53 -49.40
N GLU A 704 -4.41 51.58 -48.47
CA GLU A 704 -5.61 50.87 -48.02
C GLU A 704 -6.29 51.70 -46.91
N VAL A 705 -7.62 51.72 -46.87
CA VAL A 705 -8.38 52.55 -45.91
C VAL A 705 -8.98 51.64 -44.84
N LEU A 706 -8.57 51.82 -43.59
CA LEU A 706 -9.02 51.03 -42.45
C LEU A 706 -9.72 51.91 -41.41
N THR A 707 -10.64 51.30 -40.66
CA THR A 707 -11.28 51.90 -39.49
C THR A 707 -10.44 51.62 -38.23
N PRO A 708 -10.51 52.45 -37.17
CA PRO A 708 -9.79 52.24 -35.90
C PRO A 708 -9.97 50.84 -35.29
N SER A 709 -11.15 50.24 -35.46
CA SER A 709 -11.48 48.88 -35.02
C SER A 709 -10.64 47.76 -35.66
N SER A 710 -10.01 48.02 -36.80
CA SER A 710 -9.09 47.06 -37.47
C SER A 710 -7.72 47.00 -36.81
N PHE A 711 -7.38 47.91 -35.90
CA PHE A 711 -6.06 48.06 -35.31
C PHE A 711 -5.99 47.36 -33.95
N SER A 712 -4.93 46.59 -33.72
CA SER A 712 -4.67 45.94 -32.44
C SER A 712 -3.83 46.83 -31.52
N HIS A 713 -2.60 47.17 -31.92
CA HIS A 713 -1.67 47.95 -31.11
C HIS A 713 -0.56 48.55 -31.97
N GLU A 714 0.07 49.62 -31.48
CA GLU A 714 1.29 50.16 -32.08
C GLU A 714 2.45 49.18 -31.86
N VAL A 715 3.12 48.81 -32.96
CA VAL A 715 4.22 47.85 -32.95
C VAL A 715 5.53 48.59 -32.95
N LYS A 716 6.42 48.23 -32.02
CA LYS A 716 7.78 48.78 -31.93
C LYS A 716 8.67 48.20 -33.02
N ALA A 717 8.38 48.53 -34.28
CA ALA A 717 9.17 48.14 -35.44
C ALA A 717 10.48 48.94 -35.52
N MET A 718 11.61 48.26 -35.75
CA MET A 718 12.90 48.91 -35.98
C MET A 718 13.04 49.28 -37.45
N LYS A 719 13.14 50.57 -37.80
CA LYS A 719 13.37 51.01 -39.18
C LYS A 719 14.83 50.74 -39.57
N THR A 720 15.05 49.87 -40.56
CA THR A 720 16.39 49.44 -40.99
C THR A 720 16.88 50.17 -42.24
N SER A 721 15.99 50.58 -43.14
CA SER A 721 16.31 51.45 -44.27
C SER A 721 15.08 52.24 -44.73
N VAL A 722 15.20 52.97 -45.84
CA VAL A 722 14.03 53.50 -46.55
C VAL A 722 13.06 52.35 -46.84
N ASN A 723 11.81 52.52 -46.39
CA ASN A 723 10.71 51.57 -46.56
C ASN A 723 10.96 50.13 -46.07
N ARG A 724 11.92 49.90 -45.16
CA ARG A 724 12.18 48.58 -44.54
C ARG A 724 12.20 48.64 -43.02
N PHE A 725 11.62 47.62 -42.40
CA PHE A 725 11.40 47.53 -40.98
C PHE A 725 11.64 46.11 -40.48
N GLU A 726 12.05 45.97 -39.22
CA GLU A 726 12.18 44.70 -38.51
C GLU A 726 11.21 44.67 -37.34
N VAL A 727 10.42 43.60 -37.26
CA VAL A 727 9.52 43.31 -36.14
C VAL A 727 10.00 42.04 -35.48
N TYR A 728 10.39 42.14 -34.22
CA TYR A 728 10.88 41.02 -33.41
C TYR A 728 10.39 41.18 -31.97
N PRO A 729 10.14 40.08 -31.25
CA PRO A 729 9.74 40.11 -29.85
C PRO A 729 10.80 40.78 -28.97
N ARG A 730 10.37 41.65 -28.05
CA ARG A 730 11.26 42.41 -27.15
C ARG A 730 11.01 42.06 -25.68
N LYS A 731 12.03 42.22 -24.85
CA LYS A 731 11.96 42.02 -23.39
C LYS A 731 10.77 42.75 -22.75
N GLY A 732 9.96 42.01 -21.99
CA GLY A 732 8.77 42.48 -21.30
C GLY A 732 7.47 42.45 -22.12
N GLU A 733 7.52 42.09 -23.40
CA GLU A 733 6.33 41.92 -24.23
C GLU A 733 5.71 40.54 -24.07
N ILE A 734 4.38 40.47 -24.17
CA ILE A 734 3.63 39.22 -24.19
C ILE A 734 3.33 38.84 -25.64
N TRP A 735 3.57 37.57 -25.98
CA TRP A 735 3.42 37.05 -27.33
C TRP A 735 2.69 35.70 -27.32
N ALA A 736 1.92 35.43 -28.37
CA ALA A 736 1.48 34.09 -28.72
C ALA A 736 2.61 33.34 -29.43
N MET A 737 2.82 32.08 -29.10
CA MET A 737 3.84 31.20 -29.68
C MET A 737 3.21 29.86 -30.10
N TYR A 738 3.61 29.34 -31.25
CA TYR A 738 3.17 28.02 -31.74
C TYR A 738 3.75 26.90 -30.89
N LYS A 739 2.89 26.07 -30.30
CA LYS A 739 3.28 24.88 -29.53
C LYS A 739 4.03 23.86 -30.40
N ASN A 740 3.48 23.59 -31.58
CA ASN A 740 3.90 22.52 -32.50
C ASN A 740 4.57 23.06 -33.78
N TRP A 741 5.50 24.01 -33.65
CA TRP A 741 6.13 24.73 -34.78
C TRP A 741 6.80 23.87 -35.87
N ASN A 742 7.11 22.61 -35.56
CA ASN A 742 7.98 21.73 -36.34
C ASN A 742 7.20 20.64 -37.10
N ILE A 743 5.85 20.67 -37.08
CA ILE A 743 5.03 19.67 -37.77
C ILE A 743 5.06 19.94 -39.27
N THR A 744 5.59 18.95 -39.99
CA THR A 744 5.66 18.93 -41.45
C THR A 744 4.42 18.29 -42.06
N LEU A 745 3.72 19.08 -42.87
CA LEU A 745 2.95 18.63 -44.05
C LEU A 745 1.51 18.14 -43.87
N ASP A 746 0.87 18.37 -42.73
CA ASP A 746 -0.58 18.29 -42.57
C ASP A 746 -1.13 19.65 -42.11
N GLY A 747 -2.08 20.25 -42.85
CA GLY A 747 -2.61 21.59 -42.57
C GLY A 747 -3.48 21.70 -41.32
N SER A 748 -3.41 20.71 -40.42
CA SER A 748 -4.60 20.03 -39.92
C SER A 748 -5.08 20.44 -38.53
N GLU A 749 -4.27 21.03 -37.66
CA GLU A 749 -4.72 21.29 -36.29
C GLU A 749 -5.31 22.71 -36.09
N GLU A 750 -6.12 22.88 -35.04
CA GLU A 750 -6.37 24.20 -34.47
C GLU A 750 -5.00 24.79 -34.10
N GLU A 751 -4.77 26.09 -34.32
CA GLU A 751 -3.45 26.66 -34.03
C GLU A 751 -3.26 26.73 -32.52
N ASP A 752 -2.67 25.69 -31.95
CA ASP A 752 -2.33 25.58 -30.53
C ASP A 752 -1.27 26.62 -30.18
N LEU A 753 -1.76 27.76 -29.69
CA LEU A 753 -0.98 28.90 -29.26
C LEU A 753 -0.80 28.89 -27.75
N GLU A 754 0.45 28.96 -27.32
CA GLU A 754 0.84 29.17 -25.94
C GLU A 754 1.22 30.64 -25.74
N ILE A 755 0.88 31.21 -24.57
CA ILE A 755 1.13 32.62 -24.27
C ILE A 755 2.40 32.73 -23.46
N VAL A 756 3.32 33.57 -23.91
CA VAL A 756 4.66 33.68 -23.32
C VAL A 756 5.05 35.13 -23.01
N GLU A 757 5.76 35.33 -21.90
CA GLU A 757 6.50 36.57 -21.61
C GLU A 757 7.90 36.46 -22.24
N VAL A 758 8.31 37.45 -23.03
CA VAL A 758 9.70 37.54 -23.48
C VAL A 758 10.55 38.08 -22.33
N VAL A 759 11.36 37.24 -21.70
CA VAL A 759 12.15 37.62 -20.52
C VAL A 759 13.49 38.26 -20.92
N GLU A 760 14.09 37.79 -22.02
CA GLU A 760 15.36 38.33 -22.52
C GLU A 760 15.53 38.12 -24.03
N THR A 761 16.23 39.05 -24.68
CA THR A 761 16.59 38.99 -26.10
C THR A 761 18.11 39.09 -26.22
N LYS A 762 18.77 37.99 -26.59
CA LYS A 762 20.23 37.87 -26.73
C LYS A 762 20.66 38.13 -28.18
N GLU A 763 21.95 38.00 -28.49
CA GLU A 763 22.43 38.16 -29.87
C GLU A 763 21.98 37.01 -30.79
N GLU A 764 22.02 35.76 -30.32
CA GLU A 764 21.66 34.59 -31.13
C GLU A 764 20.26 34.00 -30.82
N SER A 765 19.65 34.35 -29.68
CA SER A 765 18.39 33.74 -29.22
C SER A 765 17.46 34.70 -28.47
N ILE A 766 16.24 34.23 -28.17
CA ILE A 766 15.20 34.92 -27.42
C ILE A 766 14.69 33.97 -26.32
N GLN A 767 14.83 34.38 -25.07
CA GLN A 767 14.37 33.61 -23.92
C GLN A 767 12.94 34.02 -23.55
N ALA A 768 12.01 33.08 -23.69
CA ALA A 768 10.60 33.23 -23.37
C ALA A 768 10.22 32.40 -22.14
N MET A 769 9.22 32.83 -21.38
CA MET A 769 8.63 32.10 -20.26
C MET A 769 7.15 31.83 -20.51
N LEU A 770 6.71 30.59 -20.29
CA LEU A 770 5.30 30.20 -20.43
C LEU A 770 4.45 30.86 -19.34
N LEU A 771 3.35 31.51 -19.77
CA LEU A 771 2.33 32.04 -18.89
C LEU A 771 1.08 31.16 -18.92
N THR A 772 0.53 30.88 -17.75
CA THR A 772 -0.70 30.10 -17.56
C THR A 772 -1.85 31.01 -17.13
N ALA A 773 -3.04 30.78 -17.69
CA ALA A 773 -4.26 31.48 -17.29
C ALA A 773 -4.61 31.17 -15.82
N LYS A 774 -5.11 32.18 -15.10
CA LYS A 774 -5.64 32.04 -13.75
C LYS A 774 -6.95 31.26 -13.82
N VAL A 775 -7.11 30.24 -12.97
CA VAL A 775 -8.22 29.25 -13.00
C VAL A 775 -9.64 29.87 -13.07
N PHE A 776 -9.80 31.12 -12.65
CA PHE A 776 -11.08 31.83 -12.60
C PHE A 776 -11.21 33.01 -13.58
N ASN A 777 -10.17 33.35 -14.35
CA ASN A 777 -10.23 34.44 -15.34
C ASN A 777 -9.25 34.18 -16.50
N ASN A 778 -9.80 33.89 -17.69
CA ASN A 778 -9.05 33.59 -18.91
C ASN A 778 -8.31 34.79 -19.53
N LEU A 779 -8.45 35.99 -18.95
CA LEU A 779 -7.73 37.21 -19.35
C LEU A 779 -6.57 37.56 -18.39
N LEU A 780 -6.45 36.85 -17.26
CA LEU A 780 -5.34 37.02 -16.32
C LEU A 780 -4.36 35.86 -16.46
N TYR A 781 -3.13 36.15 -16.87
CA TYR A 781 -2.05 35.19 -17.07
C TYR A 781 -0.93 35.44 -16.07
N GLY A 782 -0.22 34.40 -15.64
CA GLY A 782 0.95 34.53 -14.77
C GLY A 782 1.98 33.44 -14.96
N ARG A 783 3.14 33.62 -14.34
CA ARG A 783 4.28 32.71 -14.48
C ARG A 783 3.98 31.35 -13.85
N CYS A 784 4.19 30.28 -14.61
CA CYS A 784 4.02 28.92 -14.09
C CYS A 784 5.22 28.50 -13.23
N LEU A 785 5.10 28.70 -11.91
CA LEU A 785 6.15 28.37 -10.91
C LEU A 785 6.33 26.86 -10.68
N GLU A 786 5.41 26.00 -11.15
CA GLU A 786 5.39 24.57 -10.83
C GLU A 786 6.34 23.72 -11.69
N SER A 787 6.89 24.26 -12.79
CA SER A 787 7.82 23.53 -13.65
C SER A 787 9.27 24.03 -13.49
N LYS A 788 10.21 23.10 -13.23
CA LYS A 788 11.66 23.39 -13.17
C LYS A 788 12.30 23.69 -14.54
N ALA A 789 11.48 23.94 -15.56
CA ALA A 789 11.88 24.19 -16.95
C ALA A 789 11.04 25.34 -17.56
N GLY A 790 10.67 26.34 -16.76
CA GLY A 790 9.77 27.42 -17.17
C GLY A 790 10.31 28.41 -18.23
N PHE A 791 11.54 28.23 -18.73
CA PHE A 791 12.13 29.07 -19.78
C PHE A 791 12.39 28.25 -21.05
N VAL A 792 11.98 28.81 -22.19
CA VAL A 792 12.29 28.29 -23.53
C VAL A 792 13.25 29.27 -24.20
N ASP A 793 14.44 28.81 -24.57
CA ASP A 793 15.39 29.61 -25.35
C ASP A 793 15.19 29.33 -26.84
N ILE A 794 14.84 30.35 -27.62
CA ILE A 794 14.41 30.25 -29.01
C ILE A 794 15.49 30.88 -29.90
N PRO A 795 16.23 30.10 -30.71
CA PRO A 795 17.21 30.66 -31.64
C PRO A 795 16.57 31.69 -32.57
N LYS A 796 17.26 32.79 -32.91
CA LYS A 796 16.71 33.81 -33.84
C LYS A 796 16.38 33.27 -35.23
N LYS A 797 17.01 32.16 -35.63
CA LYS A 797 16.67 31.41 -36.87
C LYS A 797 15.25 30.81 -36.82
N GLU A 798 14.71 30.61 -35.62
CA GLU A 798 13.40 30.02 -35.32
C GLU A 798 12.43 31.04 -34.72
N VAL A 799 12.71 32.35 -34.84
CA VAL A 799 11.84 33.43 -34.34
C VAL A 799 10.43 33.41 -34.95
N ASN A 800 10.26 32.68 -36.05
CA ASN A 800 8.97 32.37 -36.67
C ASN A 800 8.06 31.47 -35.81
N ARG A 801 8.54 30.92 -34.67
CA ARG A 801 7.70 30.29 -33.64
C ARG A 801 6.72 31.29 -33.00
N PHE A 802 7.03 32.58 -33.00
CA PHE A 802 6.15 33.62 -32.47
C PHE A 802 5.04 33.95 -33.49
N SER A 803 3.78 33.83 -33.06
CA SER A 803 2.58 34.00 -33.89
C SER A 803 2.17 35.47 -33.99
N HIS A 804 2.05 36.18 -32.86
CA HIS A 804 1.76 37.61 -32.81
C HIS A 804 1.98 38.17 -31.39
N GLN A 805 2.13 39.49 -31.28
CA GLN A 805 2.18 40.19 -30.00
C GLN A 805 0.75 40.33 -29.42
N ILE A 806 0.61 40.06 -28.13
CA ILE A 806 -0.64 40.24 -27.38
C ILE A 806 -0.49 41.50 -26.52
N PRO A 807 -1.34 42.54 -26.68
CA PRO A 807 -1.36 43.69 -25.78
C PRO A 807 -1.66 43.23 -24.35
N ALA A 808 -0.84 43.65 -23.40
CA ALA A 808 -0.95 43.23 -22.01
C ALA A 808 -0.48 44.31 -21.04
N VAL A 809 -1.07 44.33 -19.85
CA VAL A 809 -0.70 45.22 -18.73
C VAL A 809 -0.40 44.37 -17.50
N ARG A 810 0.74 44.61 -16.87
CA ARG A 810 1.14 43.93 -15.63
C ARG A 810 0.56 44.66 -14.42
N HIS A 811 -0.15 43.94 -13.56
CA HIS A 811 -0.72 44.52 -12.34
C HIS A 811 0.38 44.82 -11.30
N GLU A 812 0.40 46.02 -10.73
CA GLU A 812 1.50 46.49 -9.86
C GLU A 812 1.68 45.70 -8.55
N ARG A 813 0.65 44.95 -8.14
CA ARG A 813 0.62 44.18 -6.88
C ARG A 813 0.69 42.66 -7.05
N GLY A 814 0.96 42.15 -8.25
CA GLY A 814 1.07 40.70 -8.46
C GLY A 814 1.84 40.30 -9.73
N GLU A 815 2.31 39.07 -9.77
CA GLU A 815 3.05 38.50 -10.91
C GLU A 815 2.12 38.06 -12.06
N TRP A 816 1.16 38.92 -12.41
CA TRP A 816 0.09 38.63 -13.37
C TRP A 816 -0.04 39.75 -14.42
N TRP A 817 -0.35 39.33 -15.64
CA TRP A 817 -0.66 40.17 -16.79
C TRP A 817 -2.14 40.03 -17.11
N GLU A 818 -2.81 41.17 -17.22
CA GLU A 818 -4.08 41.26 -17.90
C GLU A 818 -3.83 41.41 -19.40
N VAL A 819 -4.47 40.58 -20.21
CA VAL A 819 -4.25 40.55 -21.68
C VAL A 819 -5.51 40.96 -22.44
N ASP A 820 -5.31 41.55 -23.62
CA ASP A 820 -6.42 41.96 -24.47
C ASP A 820 -7.16 40.75 -25.07
N SER A 821 -8.41 40.59 -24.65
CA SER A 821 -9.33 39.57 -25.17
C SER A 821 -9.47 39.52 -26.70
N LYS A 822 -9.32 40.65 -27.42
CA LYS A 822 -9.40 40.68 -28.89
C LYS A 822 -8.18 40.07 -29.59
N ALA A 823 -7.06 39.93 -28.89
CA ALA A 823 -5.87 39.26 -29.39
C ALA A 823 -5.84 37.75 -29.03
N LEU A 824 -6.86 37.23 -28.34
CA LEU A 824 -6.99 35.81 -28.04
C LEU A 824 -7.90 35.08 -29.04
N LEU A 825 -7.67 33.78 -29.22
CA LEU A 825 -8.57 32.89 -29.95
C LEU A 825 -9.95 32.86 -29.28
N LEU A 826 -10.97 33.34 -29.99
CA LEU A 826 -12.32 33.61 -29.45
C LEU A 826 -13.20 32.35 -29.28
N ASP A 827 -12.75 31.17 -29.69
CA ASP A 827 -13.52 29.91 -29.65
C ASP A 827 -13.33 29.10 -28.35
N LEU A 828 -13.27 29.77 -27.20
CA LEU A 828 -13.35 29.11 -25.88
C LEU A 828 -14.79 28.68 -25.56
N ASN A 829 -15.25 27.63 -26.24
CA ASN A 829 -16.50 26.94 -25.95
C ASN A 829 -16.48 26.41 -24.48
N PRO A 830 -17.36 26.89 -23.57
CA PRO A 830 -17.28 26.61 -22.12
C PRO A 830 -17.49 25.14 -21.70
N LYS A 831 -17.57 24.19 -22.64
CA LYS A 831 -17.93 22.79 -22.42
C LYS A 831 -16.75 21.84 -22.18
N LYS A 832 -15.49 22.23 -22.46
CA LYS A 832 -14.32 21.33 -22.30
C LYS A 832 -13.76 21.20 -20.86
N TYR A 833 -14.13 22.07 -19.91
CA TYR A 833 -13.67 22.01 -18.51
C TYR A 833 -14.73 21.45 -17.52
N LYS A 834 -15.36 20.32 -17.85
CA LYS A 834 -16.31 19.63 -16.95
C LYS A 834 -15.97 18.16 -16.64
N SER A 835 -14.75 17.73 -16.96
CA SER A 835 -14.35 16.32 -17.01
C SER A 835 -13.23 15.91 -16.04
N ILE A 836 -12.91 16.72 -15.01
CA ILE A 836 -11.96 16.32 -13.95
C ILE A 836 -12.51 16.71 -12.55
N SER A 837 -13.63 16.10 -12.13
CA SER A 837 -14.09 16.15 -10.73
C SER A 837 -15.06 15.02 -10.35
N LYS A 838 -14.68 13.75 -10.59
CA LYS A 838 -15.27 12.60 -9.88
C LYS A 838 -14.19 11.64 -9.42
N GLY A 839 -14.11 11.46 -8.10
CA GLY A 839 -13.36 10.34 -7.49
C GLY A 839 -12.17 10.72 -6.62
N LYS A 840 -12.41 11.34 -5.46
CA LYS A 840 -12.08 10.77 -4.13
C LYS A 840 -12.54 11.70 -3.01
N SER A 841 -13.29 11.14 -2.07
CA SER A 841 -13.64 11.79 -0.81
C SER A 841 -12.41 11.89 0.09
N LEU A 842 -12.25 13.03 0.76
CA LEU A 842 -11.37 13.20 1.92
C LEU A 842 -12.23 13.69 3.11
N PRO A 843 -11.93 13.31 4.36
CA PRO A 843 -12.84 13.53 5.48
C PRO A 843 -12.78 14.96 6.01
N GLN A 844 -13.91 15.45 6.53
CA GLN A 844 -13.94 16.63 7.39
C GLN A 844 -13.18 16.34 8.70
N VAL A 845 -12.22 17.19 9.06
CA VAL A 845 -11.93 17.51 10.46
C VAL A 845 -11.73 19.02 10.58
N SER A 846 -12.42 19.58 11.56
CA SER A 846 -12.68 20.98 11.87
C SER A 846 -11.48 21.93 11.90
N GLN A 847 -11.74 23.18 11.53
CA GLN A 847 -10.95 24.34 11.97
C GLN A 847 -10.99 24.49 13.49
N ALA A 848 -9.91 25.00 14.08
CA ALA A 848 -9.92 25.69 15.35
C ALA A 848 -9.07 26.97 15.21
N PHE A 849 -9.65 28.11 15.58
CA PHE A 849 -8.95 29.39 15.68
C PHE A 849 -8.01 29.41 16.88
N ILE A 850 -6.80 29.96 16.71
CA ILE A 850 -6.33 31.23 17.30
C ILE A 850 -5.25 31.78 16.37
#